data_AF-A0A7J3D6V8-F1
#
_entry.id   AF-A0A7J3D6V8-F1
#
_cell.length_a   1.000
_cell.length_b   1.000
_cell.length_c   1.000
_cell.angle_alpha   90.00
_cell.angle_beta   90.00
_cell.angle_gamma   90.00
#
_symmetry.space_group_name_H-M   'P 1'
#
loop_
_entity.id
_entity.type
_entity.pdbx_description
1 polymer ?
#
loop_
_entity_poly.entity_id
_entity_poly.type
_entity_poly.pdbx_seq_one_letter_code
_entity_poly.pdbx_strand_id
1 'polypeptide(L)'
;MLVYFNGLPRLFTPDETSYIADSRDIVLKGNVPSWSSVFSSELIALLTGRIFWTLLGGSFLGATGLPSYQLNLLSNMFLPMIALTSSLLIPSNFKDRELLRTASLVLIVSNPILVEFSAFILNDLALSFYIVFAIALFIESFKIEDVGKTSIDFRSLALCFLSILIVILIKPNLLFLFPLYAIVIGFILKHKLHRIKKYKVVLFTLTIPLLAYELIIDIPYVFVVWWKFGSEPLRQAIWAFTKGFLALGSPAESFLGWFISTPWKDTTIFSYDKFGYSNYLYRFLSPEALSLLVAGLGLVLPTILLLKEIRNNLQTTLLILLTSIILILFFFTSLSSASFGDINRYCLYIYPLITVASLIVFYVTFSEANVRKLVVLIVPSIFLLTTQASLLVGKGGVYIGYGLPKVNWTGAYLLLQLLIYLILVIVTRNITISFKLPLKRHFRFYLPKVLFSSLVALILSSNLYFAEVFVDQSTSFREVGLKDLDETLRGVNTSFILSNSYIYLRDFVSDDVYRNSYLLPLPMTKQELDYFISKGFNGSRIVVAEDSAIASYEYANAYKEELLGGGYILPRSDSLEAALPDPNVVGSDCVLNLVPNTDQNSFDDTSGYRNTGVACNTLSIKDESGRNAIFFNGKNSFIEFEHNSALNITDTLSVRVWFRTSSTQQAKFILEKGDPYSYGIYLATNSTILSFYVRLAKIGVVTANFKGTFADGRLYDAVGVFDGRYVKLYVNGLLRANVDTGVNDKIVASSKPLWIGTWAKGSFFNGTIYGVQIYNRALSSSEIQSPYLKDSSYAKPIYEAVSKEGKKTIVYQVEGPIKLHKSRSDISVNDLQVDVSNYLLPILRVNVTSPRVANLTIIVGTLRFSKILDAKLGAGGNTLEYPFEYKLPDGRSYGSYVASRCIVIIIDEEGNIVYDNTVGQSQLTKNELLPFTLLLGFIVVLYISLSSNRLNLPKVKNRYML
;
A
#
# COMPACT_ATOMS: atom_id res chain seq x y z
N MET A 1 4.87 -24.02 8.20
CA MET A 1 4.34 -22.64 8.31
C MET A 1 5.40 -21.62 7.98
N LEU A 2 6.46 -21.43 8.78
CA LEU A 2 7.48 -20.41 8.51
C LEU A 2 8.06 -20.49 7.09
N VAL A 3 8.46 -21.69 6.63
CA VAL A 3 8.97 -21.89 5.26
C VAL A 3 7.94 -21.50 4.19
N TYR A 4 6.66 -21.85 4.41
CA TYR A 4 5.57 -21.51 3.50
C TYR A 4 5.35 -20.00 3.42
N PHE A 5 5.14 -19.34 4.56
CA PHE A 5 4.87 -17.90 4.61
C PHE A 5 6.05 -17.03 4.19
N ASN A 6 7.28 -17.53 4.37
CA ASN A 6 8.48 -16.84 3.91
C ASN A 6 8.61 -16.80 2.38
N GLY A 7 8.00 -17.77 1.69
CA GLY A 7 8.02 -17.87 0.23
C GLY A 7 6.87 -17.14 -0.47
N LEU A 8 5.88 -16.63 0.27
CA LEU A 8 4.73 -15.96 -0.32
C LEU A 8 5.11 -14.57 -0.86
N PRO A 9 4.66 -14.20 -2.07
CA PRO A 9 4.75 -12.82 -2.51
C PRO A 9 3.89 -11.95 -1.59
N ARG A 10 4.24 -10.67 -1.46
CA ARG A 10 3.52 -9.73 -0.60
C ARG A 10 3.36 -8.37 -1.26
N LEU A 11 2.12 -7.93 -1.31
CA LEU A 11 1.73 -6.54 -1.46
C LEU A 11 1.18 -6.07 -0.12
N PHE A 12 2.02 -5.35 0.64
CA PHE A 12 1.66 -4.85 1.96
C PHE A 12 0.49 -3.89 1.91
N THR A 13 -0.36 -3.89 2.93
CA THR A 13 -1.33 -2.81 3.11
C THR A 13 -0.61 -1.53 3.58
N PRO A 14 -1.20 -0.33 3.40
CA PRO A 14 -0.58 0.92 3.84
C PRO A 14 -0.18 0.94 5.33
N ASP A 15 -0.98 0.31 6.20
CA ASP A 15 -0.65 0.16 7.62
C ASP A 15 0.60 -0.68 7.83
N GLU A 16 0.73 -1.82 7.12
CA GLU A 16 1.90 -2.70 7.20
C GLU A 16 3.18 -1.98 6.79
N THR A 17 3.15 -1.20 5.69
CA THR A 17 4.34 -0.43 5.26
C THR A 17 4.82 0.55 6.33
N SER A 18 3.89 1.10 7.11
CA SER A 18 4.22 2.02 8.20
C SER A 18 4.89 1.27 9.35
N TYR A 19 4.34 0.12 9.75
CA TYR A 19 4.95 -0.72 10.78
C TYR A 19 6.36 -1.19 10.40
N ILE A 20 6.57 -1.58 9.13
CA ILE A 20 7.88 -2.02 8.64
C ILE A 20 8.87 -0.86 8.67
N ALA A 21 8.56 0.25 8.00
CA ALA A 21 9.47 1.39 7.93
C ALA A 21 9.81 1.97 9.31
N ASP A 22 8.82 2.11 10.18
CA ASP A 22 9.01 2.61 11.53
C ASP A 22 9.87 1.65 12.39
N SER A 23 9.66 0.34 12.24
CA SER A 23 10.51 -0.68 12.91
C SER A 23 11.95 -0.60 12.42
N ARG A 24 12.17 -0.38 11.12
CA ARG A 24 13.51 -0.17 10.56
C ARG A 24 14.16 1.09 11.09
N ASP A 25 13.44 2.21 11.17
CA ASP A 25 14.01 3.45 11.69
C ASP A 25 14.47 3.33 13.15
N ILE A 26 13.75 2.56 13.98
CA ILE A 26 14.17 2.25 15.35
C ILE A 26 15.50 1.49 15.35
N VAL A 27 15.61 0.42 14.55
CA VAL A 27 16.79 -0.47 14.56
C VAL A 27 18.00 0.17 13.87
N LEU A 28 17.79 0.86 12.75
CA LEU A 28 18.85 1.34 11.89
C LEU A 28 19.28 2.79 12.19
N LYS A 29 18.38 3.61 12.74
CA LYS A 29 18.62 5.03 13.00
C LYS A 29 18.44 5.43 14.47
N GLY A 30 17.87 4.56 15.31
CA GLY A 30 17.56 4.87 16.71
C GLY A 30 16.39 5.84 16.90
N ASN A 31 15.62 6.10 15.84
CA ASN A 31 14.54 7.09 15.85
C ASN A 31 13.20 6.41 16.17
N VAL A 32 12.52 6.88 17.22
CA VAL A 32 11.13 6.48 17.50
C VAL A 32 10.20 7.39 16.67
N PRO A 33 9.28 6.84 15.87
CA PRO A 33 8.41 7.64 15.02
C PRO A 33 7.52 8.56 15.83
N SER A 34 7.31 9.78 15.32
CA SER A 34 6.26 10.69 15.80
C SER A 34 4.90 10.11 15.46
N TRP A 35 3.99 10.11 16.45
CA TRP A 35 2.68 9.49 16.26
C TRP A 35 1.56 10.09 17.07
N SER A 36 1.48 11.40 16.98
CA SER A 36 0.27 12.11 17.35
C SER A 36 -0.29 12.81 16.12
N SER A 37 -1.62 12.80 16.01
CA SER A 37 -2.26 13.96 15.40
C SER A 37 -1.92 15.16 16.29
N VAL A 38 -1.83 16.36 15.71
CA VAL A 38 -1.59 17.64 16.42
C VAL A 38 -2.53 17.85 17.63
N PHE A 39 -3.58 17.01 17.77
CA PHE A 39 -4.66 17.12 18.75
C PHE A 39 -4.68 16.05 19.86
N SER A 40 -3.72 15.12 19.91
CA SER A 40 -3.66 14.04 20.91
C SER A 40 -2.54 14.27 21.94
N SER A 41 -2.79 13.94 23.22
CA SER A 41 -1.77 14.04 24.26
C SER A 41 -0.71 12.94 24.11
N GLU A 42 0.53 13.22 24.50
CA GLU A 42 1.68 12.31 24.39
C GLU A 42 1.43 10.97 25.11
N LEU A 43 0.74 10.99 26.25
CA LEU A 43 0.35 9.79 26.99
C LEU A 43 -0.66 8.92 26.22
N ILE A 44 -1.60 9.54 25.51
CA ILE A 44 -2.58 8.82 24.69
C ILE A 44 -1.88 8.20 23.48
N ALA A 45 -0.98 8.94 22.84
CA ALA A 45 -0.17 8.41 21.74
C ALA A 45 0.59 7.14 22.17
N LEU A 46 1.21 7.15 23.36
CA LEU A 46 1.87 5.98 23.97
C LEU A 46 0.93 4.78 24.16
N LEU A 47 -0.33 5.02 24.56
CA LEU A 47 -1.30 3.97 24.87
C LEU A 47 -2.19 3.53 23.70
N THR A 48 -2.13 4.21 22.55
CA THR A 48 -2.88 3.83 21.33
C THR A 48 -2.28 2.63 20.57
N GLY A 49 -1.22 2.05 21.13
CA GLY A 49 -0.80 0.67 20.97
C GLY A 49 -0.02 0.32 19.72
N ARG A 50 0.02 1.22 18.73
CA ARG A 50 0.87 0.96 17.57
C ARG A 50 2.40 1.15 17.90
N ILE A 51 2.79 1.90 18.95
CA ILE A 51 4.21 2.14 19.35
C ILE A 51 4.77 0.86 19.94
N PHE A 52 4.00 0.22 20.81
CA PHE A 52 4.32 -1.10 21.36
C PHE A 52 4.53 -2.11 20.22
N TRP A 53 3.62 -2.13 19.23
CA TRP A 53 3.73 -3.04 18.10
C TRP A 53 4.97 -2.75 17.22
N THR A 54 5.28 -1.49 16.96
CA THR A 54 6.48 -1.08 16.23
C THR A 54 7.76 -1.43 16.99
N LEU A 55 7.80 -1.24 18.31
CA LEU A 55 8.95 -1.64 19.15
C LEU A 55 9.16 -3.16 19.12
N LEU A 56 8.07 -3.93 19.14
CA LEU A 56 8.12 -5.39 19.00
C LEU A 56 8.65 -5.78 17.61
N GLY A 57 8.18 -5.11 16.54
CA GLY A 57 8.66 -5.31 15.18
C GLY A 57 10.16 -4.99 15.03
N GLY A 58 10.60 -3.84 15.57
CA GLY A 58 12.01 -3.46 15.58
C GLY A 58 12.87 -4.46 16.38
N SER A 59 12.39 -4.91 17.54
CA SER A 59 13.09 -5.94 18.34
C SER A 59 13.22 -7.26 17.57
N PHE A 60 12.17 -7.66 16.84
CA PHE A 60 12.18 -8.87 16.01
C PHE A 60 13.17 -8.74 14.84
N LEU A 61 13.17 -7.62 14.10
CA LEU A 61 14.14 -7.37 13.03
C LEU A 61 15.58 -7.38 13.58
N GLY A 62 15.82 -6.65 14.67
CA GLY A 62 17.14 -6.56 15.29
C GLY A 62 17.65 -7.91 15.81
N ALA A 63 16.78 -8.75 16.37
CA ALA A 63 17.15 -10.06 16.90
C ALA A 63 17.34 -11.13 15.81
N THR A 64 16.60 -11.05 14.71
CA THR A 64 16.62 -12.09 13.66
C THR A 64 17.56 -11.77 12.50
N GLY A 65 17.84 -10.48 12.24
CA GLY A 65 18.61 -10.05 11.08
C GLY A 65 17.93 -10.33 9.73
N LEU A 66 16.62 -10.64 9.75
CA LEU A 66 15.87 -10.89 8.52
C LEU A 66 15.64 -9.59 7.74
N PRO A 67 15.54 -9.66 6.40
CA PRO A 67 15.09 -8.53 5.59
C PRO A 67 13.78 -7.93 6.09
N SER A 68 13.64 -6.62 6.01
CA SER A 68 12.49 -5.88 6.55
C SER A 68 11.13 -6.32 6.01
N TYR A 69 11.06 -6.71 4.73
CA TYR A 69 9.81 -7.23 4.13
C TYR A 69 9.38 -8.59 4.70
N GLN A 70 10.22 -9.28 5.48
CA GLN A 70 9.87 -10.54 6.16
C GLN A 70 9.37 -10.33 7.59
N LEU A 71 9.12 -9.08 8.01
CA LEU A 71 8.64 -8.78 9.36
C LEU A 71 7.25 -9.37 9.65
N ASN A 72 6.47 -9.71 8.62
CA ASN A 72 5.21 -10.45 8.77
C ASN A 72 5.38 -11.82 9.47
N LEU A 73 6.58 -12.41 9.47
CA LEU A 73 6.85 -13.65 10.19
C LEU A 73 6.66 -13.52 11.72
N LEU A 74 6.67 -12.30 12.27
CA LEU A 74 6.28 -12.04 13.66
C LEU A 74 4.86 -12.55 13.95
N SER A 75 3.91 -12.32 13.03
CA SER A 75 2.51 -12.69 13.21
C SER A 75 2.26 -14.20 13.18
N ASN A 76 3.11 -14.95 12.46
CA ASN A 76 3.01 -16.41 12.35
C ASN A 76 3.09 -17.13 13.70
N MET A 77 3.76 -16.53 14.70
CA MET A 77 3.88 -17.10 16.04
C MET A 77 2.53 -17.18 16.76
N PHE A 78 1.61 -16.26 16.46
CA PHE A 78 0.32 -16.19 17.14
C PHE A 78 -0.68 -17.23 16.65
N LEU A 79 -0.59 -17.70 15.40
CA LEU A 79 -1.49 -18.75 14.89
C LEU A 79 -1.47 -20.05 15.73
N PRO A 80 -0.31 -20.70 15.97
CA PRO A 80 -0.26 -21.86 16.85
C PRO A 80 -0.60 -21.51 18.30
N MET A 81 -0.29 -20.29 18.78
CA MET A 81 -0.67 -19.85 20.13
C MET A 81 -2.19 -19.73 20.30
N ILE A 82 -2.90 -19.21 19.29
CA ILE A 82 -4.38 -19.18 19.24
C ILE A 82 -4.91 -20.61 19.27
N ALA A 83 -4.36 -21.51 18.45
CA ALA A 83 -4.82 -22.91 18.40
C ALA A 83 -4.63 -23.64 19.72
N LEU A 84 -3.45 -23.53 20.34
CA LEU A 84 -3.15 -24.10 21.66
C LEU A 84 -4.09 -23.54 22.73
N THR A 85 -4.30 -22.22 22.74
CA THR A 85 -5.19 -21.57 23.70
C THR A 85 -6.64 -21.95 23.48
N SER A 86 -7.08 -22.10 22.23
CA SER A 86 -8.43 -22.55 21.89
C SER A 86 -8.70 -23.95 22.43
N SER A 87 -7.68 -24.82 22.45
CA SER A 87 -7.79 -26.15 23.06
C SER A 87 -7.99 -26.11 24.60
N LEU A 88 -7.63 -25.00 25.26
CA LEU A 88 -7.87 -24.78 26.69
C LEU A 88 -9.32 -24.42 26.98
N LEU A 89 -10.07 -23.88 26.01
CA LEU A 89 -11.50 -23.60 26.14
C LEU A 89 -12.34 -24.88 26.28
N ILE A 90 -11.79 -26.04 25.95
CA ILE A 90 -12.47 -27.33 26.08
C ILE A 90 -12.45 -27.77 27.55
N PRO A 91 -13.63 -27.93 28.19
CA PRO A 91 -13.73 -28.27 29.61
C PRO A 91 -13.06 -29.60 29.96
N SER A 92 -12.54 -29.70 31.18
CA SER A 92 -11.76 -30.86 31.64
C SER A 92 -12.59 -32.12 31.87
N ASN A 93 -13.90 -31.98 32.06
CA ASN A 93 -14.84 -33.05 32.39
C ASN A 93 -15.42 -33.79 31.17
N PHE A 94 -15.01 -33.46 29.94
CA PHE A 94 -15.41 -34.20 28.75
C PHE A 94 -14.66 -35.55 28.63
N LYS A 95 -15.41 -36.64 28.41
CA LYS A 95 -14.88 -38.00 28.31
C LYS A 95 -13.82 -38.17 27.21
N ASP A 96 -14.03 -37.56 26.05
CA ASP A 96 -13.10 -37.62 24.90
C ASP A 96 -12.41 -36.26 24.66
N ARG A 97 -11.92 -35.64 25.74
CA ARG A 97 -11.28 -34.31 25.71
C ARG A 97 -10.10 -34.25 24.72
N GLU A 98 -9.30 -35.29 24.61
CA GLU A 98 -8.13 -35.31 23.71
C GLU A 98 -8.55 -35.21 22.24
N LEU A 99 -9.62 -35.90 21.85
CA LEU A 99 -10.16 -35.84 20.49
C LEU A 99 -10.67 -34.43 20.18
N LEU A 100 -11.44 -33.83 21.10
CA LEU A 100 -11.92 -32.45 20.97
C LEU A 100 -10.77 -31.44 20.87
N ARG A 101 -9.72 -31.61 21.70
CA ARG A 101 -8.55 -30.72 21.70
C ARG A 101 -7.76 -30.82 20.41
N THR A 102 -7.58 -32.03 19.91
CA THR A 102 -6.90 -32.28 18.64
C THR A 102 -7.70 -31.70 17.48
N ALA A 103 -9.01 -31.92 17.46
CA ALA A 103 -9.91 -31.34 16.47
C ALA A 103 -9.87 -29.80 16.51
N SER A 104 -9.93 -29.20 17.70
CA SER A 104 -9.80 -27.75 17.87
C SER A 104 -8.46 -27.24 17.34
N LEU A 105 -7.35 -27.85 17.71
CA LEU A 105 -6.03 -27.42 17.26
C LEU A 105 -5.93 -27.44 15.73
N VAL A 106 -6.30 -28.57 15.11
CA VAL A 106 -6.19 -28.76 13.66
C VAL A 106 -7.09 -27.80 12.90
N LEU A 107 -8.34 -27.62 13.32
CA LEU A 107 -9.29 -26.73 12.63
C LEU A 107 -8.95 -25.24 12.77
N ILE A 108 -8.36 -24.84 13.91
CA ILE A 108 -7.95 -23.44 14.12
C ILE A 108 -6.69 -23.12 13.34
N VAL A 109 -5.69 -24.01 13.36
CA VAL A 109 -4.46 -23.85 12.55
C VAL A 109 -4.77 -23.81 11.05
N SER A 110 -5.78 -24.57 10.61
CA SER A 110 -6.16 -24.62 9.20
C SER A 110 -7.20 -23.56 8.80
N ASN A 111 -7.72 -22.75 9.72
CA ASN A 111 -8.82 -21.83 9.43
C ASN A 111 -8.42 -20.83 8.32
N PRO A 112 -9.20 -20.69 7.23
CA PRO A 112 -8.82 -19.88 6.06
C PRO A 112 -8.43 -18.44 6.39
N ILE A 113 -9.24 -17.76 7.21
CA ILE A 113 -9.01 -16.35 7.58
C ILE A 113 -7.83 -16.23 8.54
N LEU A 114 -7.68 -17.12 9.52
CA LEU A 114 -6.53 -17.07 10.43
C LEU A 114 -5.20 -17.39 9.71
N VAL A 115 -5.23 -18.30 8.74
CA VAL A 115 -4.08 -18.62 7.87
C VAL A 115 -3.73 -17.41 7.00
N GLU A 116 -4.71 -16.79 6.34
CA GLU A 116 -4.51 -15.57 5.54
C GLU A 116 -3.87 -14.47 6.40
N PHE A 117 -4.50 -14.11 7.53
CA PHE A 117 -4.01 -13.03 8.38
C PHE A 117 -2.68 -13.32 9.07
N SER A 118 -2.31 -14.60 9.24
CA SER A 118 -1.00 -14.95 9.82
C SER A 118 0.18 -14.46 8.95
N ALA A 119 -0.06 -14.22 7.66
CA ALA A 119 0.92 -13.67 6.74
C ALA A 119 1.02 -12.13 6.75
N PHE A 120 0.23 -11.42 7.55
CA PHE A 120 0.23 -9.96 7.66
C PHE A 120 1.01 -9.51 8.90
N ILE A 121 1.73 -8.39 8.84
CA ILE A 121 2.38 -7.78 10.03
C ILE A 121 1.36 -7.08 10.96
N LEU A 122 0.08 -7.03 10.58
CA LEU A 122 -0.95 -6.39 11.39
C LEU A 122 -1.09 -7.05 12.78
N ASN A 123 -1.46 -6.26 13.79
CA ASN A 123 -1.57 -6.70 15.17
C ASN A 123 -2.81 -7.56 15.48
N ASP A 124 -3.67 -7.83 14.49
CA ASP A 124 -4.98 -8.45 14.68
C ASP A 124 -4.88 -9.91 15.20
N LEU A 125 -3.87 -10.70 14.79
CA LEU A 125 -3.65 -12.05 15.37
C LEU A 125 -3.18 -12.00 16.82
N ALA A 126 -2.31 -11.06 17.16
CA ALA A 126 -1.84 -10.91 18.54
C ALA A 126 -3.02 -10.55 19.45
N LEU A 127 -3.86 -9.61 19.03
CA LEU A 127 -5.12 -9.29 19.72
C LEU A 127 -6.00 -10.53 19.86
N SER A 128 -6.15 -11.32 18.78
CA SER A 128 -6.93 -12.56 18.80
C SER A 128 -6.41 -13.55 19.84
N PHE A 129 -5.10 -13.79 19.88
CA PHE A 129 -4.47 -14.63 20.90
C PHE A 129 -4.78 -14.15 22.32
N TYR A 130 -4.48 -12.89 22.64
CA TYR A 130 -4.64 -12.39 24.01
C TYR A 130 -6.11 -12.36 24.45
N ILE A 131 -7.05 -12.09 23.54
CA ILE A 131 -8.49 -12.13 23.84
C ILE A 131 -8.95 -13.57 24.11
N VAL A 132 -8.61 -14.52 23.24
CA VAL A 132 -8.98 -15.94 23.42
C VAL A 132 -8.34 -16.49 24.70
N PHE A 133 -7.11 -16.08 25.01
CA PHE A 133 -6.40 -16.44 26.24
C PHE A 133 -7.05 -15.86 27.50
N ALA A 134 -7.43 -14.58 27.47
CA ALA A 134 -8.19 -13.96 28.55
C ALA A 134 -9.52 -14.67 28.78
N ILE A 135 -10.25 -15.02 27.72
CA ILE A 135 -11.52 -15.76 27.81
C ILE A 135 -11.31 -17.17 28.39
N ALA A 136 -10.25 -17.87 28.01
CA ALA A 136 -9.93 -19.18 28.60
C ALA A 136 -9.69 -19.09 30.11
N LEU A 137 -8.86 -18.14 30.55
CA LEU A 137 -8.62 -17.87 31.97
C LEU A 137 -9.88 -17.43 32.71
N PHE A 138 -10.73 -16.63 32.05
CA PHE A 138 -12.00 -16.19 32.59
C PHE A 138 -12.93 -17.36 32.87
N ILE A 139 -13.11 -18.27 31.90
CA ILE A 139 -13.96 -19.45 32.05
C ILE A 139 -13.40 -20.38 33.13
N GLU A 140 -12.07 -20.56 33.20
CA GLU A 140 -11.41 -21.34 34.25
C GLU A 140 -11.61 -20.74 35.67
N SER A 141 -11.86 -19.44 35.77
CA SER A 141 -12.03 -18.76 37.06
C SER A 141 -13.30 -19.16 37.81
N PHE A 142 -14.33 -19.68 37.13
CA PHE A 142 -15.59 -20.05 37.78
C PHE A 142 -15.63 -21.54 38.14
N LYS A 143 -15.93 -21.84 39.41
CA LYS A 143 -16.01 -23.21 39.93
C LYS A 143 -17.34 -23.50 40.63
N ILE A 144 -17.88 -24.69 40.38
CA ILE A 144 -18.98 -25.30 41.13
C ILE A 144 -18.43 -26.62 41.68
N GLU A 145 -18.20 -26.68 42.99
CA GLU A 145 -17.79 -27.91 43.68
C GLU A 145 -19.01 -28.73 44.14
N ASP A 146 -18.81 -29.99 44.53
CA ASP A 146 -19.87 -30.86 45.03
C ASP A 146 -20.57 -30.25 46.26
N VAL A 147 -21.90 -30.35 46.27
CA VAL A 147 -22.85 -29.78 47.23
C VAL A 147 -22.73 -28.26 47.41
N GLY A 148 -23.08 -27.50 46.36
CA GLY A 148 -23.54 -26.11 46.49
C GLY A 148 -22.49 -25.04 46.79
N LYS A 149 -21.19 -25.38 46.83
CA LYS A 149 -20.11 -24.39 46.98
C LYS A 149 -19.69 -23.84 45.61
N THR A 150 -20.32 -22.73 45.22
CA THR A 150 -19.89 -21.92 44.06
C THR A 150 -18.81 -20.92 44.47
N SER A 151 -17.73 -20.82 43.71
CA SER A 151 -16.64 -19.87 43.99
C SER A 151 -16.03 -19.30 42.71
N ILE A 152 -15.32 -18.17 42.86
CA ILE A 152 -14.52 -17.55 41.79
C ILE A 152 -13.04 -17.58 42.21
N ASP A 153 -12.19 -18.16 41.37
CA ASP A 153 -10.74 -18.12 41.51
C ASP A 153 -10.18 -16.77 41.06
N PHE A 154 -9.84 -15.96 42.06
CA PHE A 154 -9.30 -14.62 41.85
C PHE A 154 -7.95 -14.60 41.15
N ARG A 155 -7.17 -15.69 41.19
CA ARG A 155 -5.88 -15.75 40.49
C ARG A 155 -6.09 -15.81 38.99
N SER A 156 -6.91 -16.75 38.53
CA SER A 156 -7.27 -16.88 37.11
C SER A 156 -8.00 -15.63 36.61
N LEU A 157 -8.86 -15.03 37.44
CA LEU A 157 -9.53 -13.77 37.11
C LEU A 157 -8.54 -12.59 37.01
N ALA A 158 -7.54 -12.49 37.89
CA ALA A 158 -6.51 -11.46 37.81
C ALA A 158 -5.62 -11.62 36.57
N LEU A 159 -5.24 -12.85 36.22
CA LEU A 159 -4.50 -13.15 34.99
C LEU A 159 -5.32 -12.82 33.73
N CYS A 160 -6.64 -13.02 33.76
CA CYS A 160 -7.54 -12.57 32.69
C CYS A 160 -7.44 -11.04 32.52
N PHE A 161 -7.61 -10.25 33.57
CA PHE A 161 -7.50 -8.79 33.49
C PHE A 161 -6.12 -8.30 33.09
N LEU A 162 -5.05 -8.99 33.51
CA LEU A 162 -3.69 -8.68 33.08
C LEU A 162 -3.49 -8.93 31.57
N SER A 163 -4.10 -10.00 31.04
CA SER A 163 -4.07 -10.30 29.61
C SER A 163 -4.84 -9.25 28.79
N ILE A 164 -5.94 -8.74 29.34
CA ILE A 164 -6.71 -7.63 28.75
C ILE A 164 -5.89 -6.34 28.71
N LEU A 165 -5.12 -6.05 29.76
CA LEU A 165 -4.24 -4.87 29.77
C LEU A 165 -3.26 -4.89 28.59
N ILE A 166 -2.73 -6.07 28.23
CA ILE A 166 -1.89 -6.23 27.04
C ILE A 166 -2.68 -5.94 25.76
N VAL A 167 -3.94 -6.40 25.65
CA VAL A 167 -4.81 -6.07 24.50
C VAL A 167 -4.93 -4.55 24.35
N ILE A 168 -5.19 -3.83 25.44
CA ILE A 168 -5.30 -2.36 25.44
C ILE A 168 -3.99 -1.71 24.98
N LEU A 169 -2.84 -2.21 25.43
CA LEU A 169 -1.52 -1.74 25.02
C LEU A 169 -1.16 -2.03 23.55
N ILE A 170 -1.83 -2.98 22.90
CA ILE A 170 -1.63 -3.27 21.46
C ILE A 170 -2.60 -2.47 20.61
N LYS A 171 -3.88 -2.47 20.97
CA LYS A 171 -4.94 -1.71 20.32
C LYS A 171 -6.14 -1.63 21.26
N PRO A 172 -6.60 -0.42 21.63
CA PRO A 172 -7.77 -0.29 22.49
C PRO A 172 -9.00 -0.86 21.76
N ASN A 173 -9.49 -2.01 22.24
CA ASN A 173 -10.75 -2.62 21.82
C ASN A 173 -11.44 -3.20 23.06
N LEU A 174 -12.54 -2.60 23.46
CA LEU A 174 -13.22 -2.93 24.72
C LEU A 174 -14.52 -3.73 24.52
N LEU A 175 -14.85 -4.13 23.29
CA LEU A 175 -16.15 -4.73 23.00
C LEU A 175 -16.39 -6.03 23.79
N PHE A 176 -15.36 -6.84 23.96
CA PHE A 176 -15.43 -8.11 24.67
C PHE A 176 -15.37 -7.96 26.21
N LEU A 177 -15.01 -6.78 26.73
CA LEU A 177 -14.98 -6.51 28.18
C LEU A 177 -16.36 -6.46 28.80
N PHE A 178 -17.32 -5.88 28.08
CA PHE A 178 -18.69 -5.76 28.57
C PHE A 178 -19.33 -7.13 28.88
N PRO A 179 -19.27 -8.15 27.99
CA PRO A 179 -19.72 -9.50 28.30
C PRO A 179 -19.04 -10.12 29.53
N LEU A 180 -17.71 -10.00 29.65
CA LEU A 180 -16.95 -10.55 30.78
C LEU A 180 -17.45 -9.96 32.10
N TYR A 181 -17.56 -8.64 32.15
CA TYR A 181 -18.01 -7.90 33.32
C TYR A 181 -19.46 -8.25 33.69
N ALA A 182 -20.38 -8.25 32.73
CA ALA A 182 -21.78 -8.61 32.93
C ALA A 182 -21.94 -10.03 33.50
N ILE A 183 -21.13 -10.98 33.03
CA ILE A 183 -21.13 -12.37 33.51
C ILE A 183 -20.61 -12.46 34.95
N VAL A 184 -19.53 -11.74 35.33
CA VAL A 184 -19.03 -11.74 36.71
C VAL A 184 -20.11 -11.26 37.68
N ILE A 185 -20.74 -10.13 37.36
CA ILE A 185 -21.81 -9.56 38.19
C ILE A 185 -23.01 -10.51 38.25
N GLY A 186 -23.47 -10.97 37.09
CA GLY A 186 -24.58 -11.90 36.98
C GLY A 186 -24.34 -13.17 37.80
N PHE A 187 -23.11 -13.70 37.79
CA PHE A 187 -22.73 -14.88 38.56
C PHE A 187 -22.75 -14.60 40.08
N ILE A 188 -22.16 -13.48 40.52
CA ILE A 188 -22.17 -13.06 41.94
C ILE A 188 -23.60 -12.88 42.46
N LEU A 189 -24.48 -12.28 41.66
CA LEU A 189 -25.88 -12.05 42.02
C LEU A 189 -26.68 -13.35 42.02
N LYS A 190 -26.62 -14.14 40.93
CA LYS A 190 -27.33 -15.41 40.76
C LYS A 190 -27.03 -16.41 41.87
N HIS A 191 -25.77 -16.50 42.30
CA HIS A 191 -25.33 -17.41 43.35
C HIS A 191 -25.26 -16.75 44.75
N LYS A 192 -25.79 -15.52 44.91
CA LYS A 192 -25.84 -14.77 46.18
C LYS A 192 -24.46 -14.60 46.86
N LEU A 193 -23.38 -14.59 46.10
CA LEU A 193 -22.01 -14.49 46.61
C LEU A 193 -21.72 -13.14 47.28
N HIS A 194 -22.45 -12.08 46.91
CA HIS A 194 -22.37 -10.75 47.53
C HIS A 194 -22.61 -10.73 49.06
N ARG A 195 -23.18 -11.81 49.63
CA ARG A 195 -23.33 -11.97 51.09
C ARG A 195 -21.99 -12.24 51.79
N ILE A 196 -20.96 -12.67 51.06
CA ILE A 196 -19.62 -12.92 51.58
C ILE A 196 -18.77 -11.67 51.33
N LYS A 197 -18.09 -11.17 52.37
CA LYS A 197 -17.32 -9.91 52.36
C LYS A 197 -16.37 -9.79 51.16
N LYS A 198 -15.64 -10.85 50.84
CA LYS A 198 -14.68 -10.87 49.71
C LYS A 198 -15.33 -10.55 48.37
N TYR A 199 -16.44 -11.21 48.02
CA TYR A 199 -17.14 -10.98 46.75
C TYR A 199 -17.93 -9.66 46.76
N LYS A 200 -18.38 -9.20 47.93
CA LYS A 200 -18.99 -7.87 48.09
C LYS A 200 -18.01 -6.75 47.73
N VAL A 201 -16.77 -6.83 48.22
CA VAL A 201 -15.71 -5.88 47.87
C VAL A 201 -15.46 -5.90 46.37
N VAL A 202 -15.28 -7.08 45.78
CA VAL A 202 -15.02 -7.24 44.34
C VAL A 202 -16.14 -6.65 43.50
N LEU A 203 -17.40 -6.90 43.89
CA LEU A 203 -18.57 -6.33 43.21
C LEU A 203 -18.51 -4.80 43.22
N PHE A 204 -18.25 -4.17 44.37
CA PHE A 204 -18.13 -2.71 44.46
C PHE A 204 -16.93 -2.14 43.72
N THR A 205 -15.77 -2.79 43.80
CA THR A 205 -14.55 -2.37 43.09
C THR A 205 -14.72 -2.41 41.58
N LEU A 206 -15.51 -3.36 41.07
CA LEU A 206 -15.82 -3.46 39.65
C LEU A 206 -16.91 -2.47 39.23
N THR A 207 -17.95 -2.28 40.05
CA THR A 207 -19.14 -1.50 39.64
C THR A 207 -19.04 0.00 39.85
N ILE A 208 -18.50 0.46 40.98
CA ILE A 208 -18.51 1.88 41.32
C ILE A 208 -17.68 2.69 40.32
N PRO A 209 -16.42 2.33 40.00
CA PRO A 209 -15.61 3.12 39.07
C PRO A 209 -16.21 3.17 37.67
N LEU A 210 -16.79 2.07 37.19
CA LEU A 210 -17.42 2.00 35.87
C LEU A 210 -18.67 2.89 35.82
N LEU A 211 -19.55 2.79 36.82
CA LEU A 211 -20.74 3.65 36.91
C LEU A 211 -20.35 5.12 37.07
N ALA A 212 -19.30 5.42 37.84
CA ALA A 212 -18.79 6.77 37.96
C ALA A 212 -18.26 7.30 36.63
N TYR A 213 -17.51 6.49 35.87
CA TYR A 213 -17.06 6.86 34.52
C TYR A 213 -18.24 7.15 33.59
N GLU A 214 -19.22 6.24 33.49
CA GLU A 214 -20.38 6.40 32.62
C GLU A 214 -21.23 7.62 33.00
N LEU A 215 -21.53 7.80 34.29
CA LEU A 215 -22.44 8.85 34.75
C LEU A 215 -21.79 10.24 34.84
N ILE A 216 -20.48 10.32 35.13
CA ILE A 216 -19.78 11.59 35.38
C ILE A 216 -19.01 12.05 34.14
N ILE A 217 -18.49 11.12 33.34
CA ILE A 217 -17.61 11.43 32.21
C ILE A 217 -18.33 11.16 30.89
N ASP A 218 -18.78 9.92 30.67
CA ASP A 218 -19.17 9.48 29.33
C ASP A 218 -20.53 10.03 28.87
N ILE A 219 -21.59 9.80 29.65
CA ILE A 219 -22.93 10.28 29.33
C ILE A 219 -22.97 11.82 29.22
N PRO A 220 -22.42 12.60 30.18
CA PRO A 220 -22.38 14.05 30.05
C PRO A 220 -21.66 14.54 28.79
N TYR A 221 -20.58 13.88 28.37
CA TYR A 221 -19.89 14.17 27.11
C TYR A 221 -20.83 14.02 25.90
N VAL A 222 -21.54 12.89 25.81
CA VAL A 222 -22.45 12.63 24.68
C VAL A 222 -23.58 13.67 24.62
N PHE A 223 -24.18 14.03 25.75
CA PHE A 223 -25.22 15.07 25.82
C PHE A 223 -24.74 16.43 25.29
N VAL A 224 -23.50 16.80 25.63
CA VAL A 224 -22.88 18.05 25.17
C VAL A 224 -22.57 18.01 23.68
N VAL A 225 -21.95 16.94 23.18
CA VAL A 225 -21.47 16.85 21.79
C VAL A 225 -22.61 16.62 20.80
N TRP A 226 -23.55 15.73 21.12
CA TRP A 226 -24.60 15.33 20.18
C TRP A 226 -25.82 16.25 20.23
N TRP A 227 -26.25 16.63 21.44
CA TRP A 227 -27.46 17.42 21.64
C TRP A 227 -27.21 18.89 21.91
N LYS A 228 -25.94 19.34 21.86
CA LYS A 228 -25.57 20.74 22.06
C LYS A 228 -26.12 21.30 23.38
N PHE A 229 -26.25 20.46 24.42
CA PHE A 229 -26.83 20.85 25.70
C PHE A 229 -25.98 21.93 26.40
N GLY A 230 -26.61 23.00 26.88
CA GLY A 230 -25.95 24.11 27.59
C GLY A 230 -25.42 25.25 26.71
N SER A 231 -24.86 26.28 27.36
CA SER A 231 -24.20 27.41 26.69
C SER A 231 -22.85 27.01 26.10
N GLU A 232 -22.37 27.74 25.10
CA GLU A 232 -21.08 27.45 24.43
C GLU A 232 -19.88 27.33 25.41
N PRO A 233 -19.72 28.19 26.43
CA PRO A 233 -18.65 28.04 27.42
C PRO A 233 -18.76 26.75 28.24
N LEU A 234 -19.97 26.33 28.60
CA LEU A 234 -20.21 25.10 29.34
C LEU A 234 -19.86 23.87 28.48
N ARG A 235 -20.21 23.90 27.19
CA ARG A 235 -19.84 22.83 26.25
C ARG A 235 -18.34 22.68 26.13
N GLN A 236 -17.61 23.79 25.96
CA GLN A 236 -16.16 23.78 25.88
C GLN A 236 -15.49 23.30 27.18
N ALA A 237 -16.02 23.70 28.35
CA ALA A 237 -15.52 23.25 29.64
C ALA A 237 -15.71 21.74 29.84
N ILE A 238 -16.90 21.21 29.54
CA ILE A 238 -17.18 19.76 29.65
C ILE A 238 -16.36 18.97 28.64
N TRP A 239 -16.27 19.44 27.38
CA TRP A 239 -15.44 18.79 26.37
C TRP A 239 -13.95 18.76 26.77
N ALA A 240 -13.41 19.88 27.26
CA ALA A 240 -12.03 19.96 27.73
C ALA A 240 -11.76 19.04 28.93
N PHE A 241 -12.70 18.97 29.89
CA PHE A 241 -12.61 18.08 31.05
C PHE A 241 -12.68 16.60 30.65
N THR A 242 -13.63 16.22 29.81
CA THR A 242 -13.93 14.81 29.47
C THR A 242 -12.95 14.23 28.45
N LYS A 243 -12.42 15.04 27.52
CA LYS A 243 -11.49 14.57 26.45
C LYS A 243 -10.27 13.85 27.00
N GLY A 244 -9.75 14.25 28.17
CA GLY A 244 -8.60 13.60 28.81
C GLY A 244 -8.89 12.18 29.33
N PHE A 245 -10.14 11.87 29.65
CA PHE A 245 -10.56 10.58 30.21
C PHE A 245 -11.15 9.63 29.17
N LEU A 246 -11.67 10.16 28.06
CA LEU A 246 -12.22 9.39 26.93
C LEU A 246 -11.16 8.73 26.03
N ALA A 247 -9.90 8.67 26.47
CA ALA A 247 -8.80 8.05 25.74
C ALA A 247 -9.07 6.57 25.37
N LEU A 248 -9.94 5.90 26.14
CA LEU A 248 -10.36 4.51 25.93
C LEU A 248 -11.65 4.38 25.09
N GLY A 249 -12.19 5.50 24.60
CA GLY A 249 -13.44 5.59 23.87
C GLY A 249 -14.66 5.87 24.76
N SER A 250 -15.79 6.12 24.11
CA SER A 250 -17.09 6.35 24.73
C SER A 250 -18.02 5.16 24.46
N PRO A 251 -18.22 4.25 25.44
CA PRO A 251 -19.25 3.22 25.35
C PRO A 251 -20.66 3.77 25.10
N ALA A 252 -21.03 4.89 25.75
CA ALA A 252 -22.33 5.53 25.57
C ALA A 252 -22.51 6.06 24.13
N GLU A 253 -21.50 6.72 23.57
CA GLU A 253 -21.51 7.19 22.17
C GLU A 253 -21.58 6.02 21.20
N SER A 254 -20.81 4.95 21.47
CA SER A 254 -20.81 3.75 20.64
C SER A 254 -22.19 3.10 20.61
N PHE A 255 -22.82 2.96 21.78
CA PHE A 255 -24.16 2.36 21.91
C PHE A 255 -25.25 3.24 21.28
N LEU A 256 -25.28 4.53 21.59
CA LEU A 256 -26.26 5.45 21.00
C LEU A 256 -26.07 5.55 19.48
N GLY A 257 -24.84 5.48 18.99
CA GLY A 257 -24.49 5.51 17.57
C GLY A 257 -24.95 4.29 16.78
N TRP A 258 -25.40 3.24 17.47
CA TRP A 258 -26.11 2.16 16.80
C TRP A 258 -27.49 2.60 16.33
N PHE A 259 -28.16 3.48 17.06
CA PHE A 259 -29.57 3.82 16.83
C PHE A 259 -29.77 5.25 16.31
N ILE A 260 -28.81 6.15 16.54
CA ILE A 260 -28.92 7.59 16.25
C ILE A 260 -27.77 7.99 15.33
N SER A 261 -28.12 8.63 14.20
CA SER A 261 -27.15 9.22 13.27
C SER A 261 -26.68 10.59 13.76
N THR A 262 -25.42 10.92 13.52
CA THR A 262 -24.82 12.24 13.78
C THR A 262 -24.33 12.89 12.47
N PRO A 263 -24.07 14.21 12.44
CA PRO A 263 -23.57 14.89 11.23
C PRO A 263 -22.23 14.38 10.68
N TRP A 264 -21.45 13.65 11.48
CA TRP A 264 -20.19 13.02 11.09
C TRP A 264 -20.28 11.50 10.97
N LYS A 265 -21.46 10.92 11.25
CA LYS A 265 -21.74 9.49 11.16
C LYS A 265 -23.23 9.24 10.87
N ASP A 266 -23.51 9.05 9.59
CA ASP A 266 -24.85 9.05 9.02
C ASP A 266 -25.51 7.66 9.10
N THR A 267 -24.73 6.62 9.39
CA THR A 267 -25.16 5.21 9.33
C THR A 267 -25.48 4.64 10.72
N THR A 268 -26.63 3.97 10.81
CA THR A 268 -27.16 3.29 12.00
C THR A 268 -27.52 1.85 11.67
N ILE A 269 -27.95 1.07 12.66
CA ILE A 269 -28.45 -0.29 12.44
C ILE A 269 -29.75 -0.32 11.61
N PHE A 270 -30.44 0.81 11.43
CA PHE A 270 -31.68 0.89 10.65
C PHE A 270 -31.45 1.35 9.20
N SER A 271 -30.22 1.69 8.83
CA SER A 271 -29.89 2.34 7.56
C SER A 271 -29.87 1.40 6.34
N TYR A 272 -30.09 0.10 6.52
CA TYR A 272 -29.88 -0.90 5.46
C TYR A 272 -31.18 -1.51 4.95
N ASP A 273 -31.17 -1.92 3.69
CA ASP A 273 -32.21 -2.75 3.10
C ASP A 273 -31.97 -4.24 3.41
N LYS A 274 -32.89 -5.10 2.98
CA LYS A 274 -32.79 -6.55 3.17
C LYS A 274 -31.45 -7.13 2.68
N PHE A 275 -30.94 -6.62 1.56
CA PHE A 275 -29.66 -7.07 0.99
C PHE A 275 -28.46 -6.62 1.82
N GLY A 276 -28.48 -5.38 2.32
CA GLY A 276 -27.46 -4.86 3.23
C GLY A 276 -27.32 -5.74 4.47
N TYR A 277 -28.41 -6.01 5.19
CA TYR A 277 -28.37 -6.90 6.37
C TYR A 277 -27.87 -8.31 6.03
N SER A 278 -28.34 -8.87 4.91
CA SER A 278 -27.92 -10.19 4.44
C SER A 278 -26.42 -10.24 4.14
N ASN A 279 -25.87 -9.19 3.51
CA ASN A 279 -24.44 -9.07 3.22
C ASN A 279 -23.60 -8.92 4.50
N TYR A 280 -24.03 -8.13 5.49
CA TYR A 280 -23.35 -8.05 6.78
C TYR A 280 -23.28 -9.40 7.49
N LEU A 281 -24.43 -10.06 7.59
CA LEU A 281 -24.54 -11.34 8.26
C LEU A 281 -23.67 -12.40 7.58
N TYR A 282 -23.70 -12.44 6.25
CA TYR A 282 -22.95 -13.42 5.48
C TYR A 282 -21.44 -13.20 5.53
N ARG A 283 -20.95 -11.96 5.47
CA ARG A 283 -19.51 -11.66 5.60
C ARG A 283 -18.96 -12.14 6.94
N PHE A 284 -19.73 -11.93 8.01
CA PHE A 284 -19.35 -12.29 9.36
C PHE A 284 -19.37 -13.80 9.62
N LEU A 285 -20.41 -14.50 9.15
CA LEU A 285 -20.59 -15.95 9.29
C LEU A 285 -20.46 -16.64 7.94
N SER A 286 -19.39 -16.32 7.20
CA SER A 286 -19.18 -16.90 5.88
C SER A 286 -18.87 -18.40 6.01
N PRO A 287 -19.63 -19.28 5.34
CA PRO A 287 -19.34 -20.71 5.32
C PRO A 287 -17.95 -21.05 4.77
N GLU A 288 -17.38 -20.21 3.92
CA GLU A 288 -16.03 -20.38 3.39
C GLU A 288 -14.96 -20.20 4.47
N ALA A 289 -15.16 -19.31 5.45
CA ALA A 289 -14.23 -19.09 6.56
C ALA A 289 -14.42 -20.07 7.73
N LEU A 290 -15.65 -20.55 7.96
CA LEU A 290 -16.01 -21.34 9.15
C LEU A 290 -16.35 -22.81 8.86
N SER A 291 -16.59 -23.19 7.60
CA SER A 291 -17.46 -24.28 7.16
C SER A 291 -18.95 -24.01 7.39
N LEU A 292 -19.78 -24.61 6.55
CA LEU A 292 -21.23 -24.36 6.54
C LEU A 292 -21.92 -24.67 7.88
N LEU A 293 -21.54 -25.76 8.56
CA LEU A 293 -22.18 -26.12 9.83
C LEU A 293 -21.76 -25.23 11.00
N VAL A 294 -20.49 -24.83 11.07
CA VAL A 294 -20.02 -23.94 12.15
C VAL A 294 -20.62 -22.55 11.96
N ALA A 295 -20.64 -22.04 10.73
CA ALA A 295 -21.33 -20.79 10.39
C ALA A 295 -22.83 -20.86 10.73
N GLY A 296 -23.50 -21.95 10.34
CA GLY A 296 -24.91 -22.18 10.64
C GLY A 296 -25.19 -22.25 12.14
N LEU A 297 -24.34 -22.94 12.90
CA LEU A 297 -24.45 -22.99 14.36
C LEU A 297 -24.27 -21.62 15.02
N GLY A 298 -23.43 -20.75 14.45
CA GLY A 298 -23.27 -19.37 14.91
C GLY A 298 -24.58 -18.60 15.01
N LEU A 299 -25.49 -18.80 14.05
CA LEU A 299 -26.80 -18.14 14.00
C LEU A 299 -27.73 -18.57 15.15
N VAL A 300 -27.56 -19.80 15.63
CA VAL A 300 -28.47 -20.41 16.61
C VAL A 300 -27.80 -20.69 17.96
N LEU A 301 -26.54 -20.27 18.14
CA LEU A 301 -25.75 -20.49 19.34
C LEU A 301 -26.47 -20.12 20.66
N PRO A 302 -27.26 -19.03 20.76
CA PRO A 302 -28.02 -18.74 21.97
C PRO A 302 -29.09 -19.79 22.29
N THR A 303 -29.74 -20.35 21.27
CA THR A 303 -30.81 -21.37 21.43
C THR A 303 -30.26 -22.71 21.89
N ILE A 304 -28.98 -22.98 21.61
CA ILE A 304 -28.28 -24.19 22.04
C ILE A 304 -28.21 -24.30 23.57
N LEU A 305 -28.26 -23.19 24.31
CA LEU A 305 -28.31 -23.17 25.77
C LEU A 305 -29.59 -23.82 26.36
N LEU A 306 -30.62 -24.05 25.53
CA LEU A 306 -31.82 -24.80 25.92
C LEU A 306 -31.55 -26.30 26.09
N LEU A 307 -30.46 -26.82 25.51
CA LEU A 307 -30.07 -28.22 25.65
C LEU A 307 -29.54 -28.48 27.06
N LYS A 308 -30.21 -29.39 27.78
CA LYS A 308 -29.90 -29.71 29.19
C LYS A 308 -28.46 -30.17 29.36
N GLU A 309 -27.94 -30.91 28.38
CA GLU A 309 -26.62 -31.54 28.46
C GLU A 309 -25.49 -30.51 28.35
N ILE A 310 -25.75 -29.40 27.66
CA ILE A 310 -24.86 -28.25 27.57
C ILE A 310 -24.97 -27.39 28.83
N ARG A 311 -26.20 -27.11 29.29
CA ARG A 311 -26.47 -26.27 30.47
C ARG A 311 -25.93 -26.86 31.76
N ASN A 312 -25.81 -28.18 31.85
CA ASN A 312 -25.28 -28.87 33.03
C ASN A 312 -23.77 -28.63 33.22
N ASN A 313 -23.05 -28.26 32.17
CA ASN A 313 -21.63 -27.93 32.24
C ASN A 313 -21.46 -26.41 32.31
N LEU A 314 -21.03 -25.90 33.48
CA LEU A 314 -20.84 -24.46 33.69
C LEU A 314 -19.87 -23.87 32.67
N GLN A 315 -18.71 -24.49 32.44
CA GLN A 315 -17.68 -23.95 31.55
C GLN A 315 -18.18 -23.90 30.10
N THR A 316 -18.91 -24.92 29.65
CA THR A 316 -19.55 -24.93 28.32
C THR A 316 -20.61 -23.84 28.21
N THR A 317 -21.44 -23.70 29.24
CA THR A 317 -22.49 -22.68 29.31
C THR A 317 -21.89 -21.27 29.21
N LEU A 318 -20.81 -21.01 29.97
CA LEU A 318 -20.11 -19.73 29.94
C LEU A 318 -19.49 -19.46 28.56
N LEU A 319 -18.84 -20.45 27.94
CA LEU A 319 -18.27 -20.31 26.60
C LEU A 319 -19.33 -19.94 25.57
N ILE A 320 -20.44 -20.68 25.52
CA ILE A 320 -21.52 -20.45 24.56
C ILE A 320 -22.21 -19.10 24.80
N LEU A 321 -22.49 -18.77 26.06
CA LEU A 321 -23.12 -17.49 26.42
C LEU A 321 -22.22 -16.31 26.02
N LEU A 322 -20.94 -16.37 26.36
CA LEU A 322 -19.98 -15.31 26.06
C LEU A 322 -19.78 -15.15 24.55
N THR A 323 -19.62 -16.26 23.83
CA THR A 323 -19.50 -16.26 22.36
C THR A 323 -20.75 -15.64 21.73
N SER A 324 -21.95 -16.01 22.21
CA SER A 324 -23.23 -15.49 21.71
C SER A 324 -23.36 -13.97 21.91
N ILE A 325 -23.03 -13.46 23.10
CA ILE A 325 -23.10 -12.03 23.38
C ILE A 325 -22.09 -11.26 22.50
N ILE A 326 -20.86 -11.76 22.39
CA ILE A 326 -19.82 -11.15 21.54
C ILE A 326 -20.26 -11.11 20.07
N LEU A 327 -20.80 -12.21 19.54
CA LEU A 327 -21.32 -12.28 18.17
C LEU A 327 -22.36 -11.19 17.91
N ILE A 328 -23.32 -11.01 18.82
CA ILE A 328 -24.41 -10.02 18.71
C ILE A 328 -23.87 -8.59 18.78
N LEU A 329 -23.03 -8.29 19.79
CA LEU A 329 -22.47 -6.94 19.96
C LEU A 329 -21.60 -6.55 18.77
N PHE A 330 -20.80 -7.50 18.25
CA PHE A 330 -19.95 -7.26 17.11
C PHE A 330 -20.77 -7.01 15.84
N PHE A 331 -21.85 -7.78 15.62
CA PHE A 331 -22.74 -7.59 14.49
C PHE A 331 -23.37 -6.19 14.47
N PHE A 332 -23.91 -5.72 15.59
CA PHE A 332 -24.49 -4.37 15.69
C PHE A 332 -23.45 -3.27 15.51
N THR A 333 -22.26 -3.45 16.10
CA THR A 333 -21.15 -2.50 15.93
C THR A 333 -20.74 -2.40 14.45
N SER A 334 -20.65 -3.53 13.76
CA SER A 334 -20.29 -3.58 12.34
C SER A 334 -21.33 -2.87 11.47
N LEU A 335 -22.62 -3.13 11.69
CA LEU A 335 -23.73 -2.44 11.02
C LEU A 335 -23.66 -0.92 11.19
N SER A 336 -23.44 -0.46 12.43
CA SER A 336 -23.36 0.96 12.73
C SER A 336 -22.13 1.64 12.09
N SER A 337 -21.00 0.94 11.98
CA SER A 337 -19.74 1.52 11.49
C SER A 337 -19.63 1.71 9.98
N ALA A 338 -20.49 1.05 9.19
CA ALA A 338 -20.41 1.00 7.72
C ALA A 338 -19.08 0.49 7.12
N SER A 339 -18.15 -0.05 7.93
CA SER A 339 -16.87 -0.59 7.44
C SER A 339 -17.01 -2.06 7.03
N PHE A 340 -17.58 -2.27 5.85
CA PHE A 340 -17.80 -3.62 5.31
C PHE A 340 -16.51 -4.40 5.04
N GLY A 341 -15.41 -3.72 4.69
CA GLY A 341 -14.14 -4.35 4.28
C GLY A 341 -13.37 -4.98 5.43
N ASP A 342 -13.49 -4.43 6.64
CA ASP A 342 -12.68 -4.83 7.79
C ASP A 342 -13.39 -5.81 8.74
N ILE A 343 -14.61 -6.26 8.40
CA ILE A 343 -15.38 -7.20 9.25
C ILE A 343 -14.51 -8.42 9.58
N ASN A 344 -13.96 -9.11 8.58
CA ASN A 344 -13.15 -10.30 8.78
C ASN A 344 -11.91 -10.04 9.66
N ARG A 345 -11.26 -8.88 9.47
CA ARG A 345 -10.10 -8.42 10.24
C ARG A 345 -10.44 -8.24 11.73
N TYR A 346 -11.56 -7.61 12.04
CA TYR A 346 -11.95 -7.36 13.43
C TYR A 346 -12.66 -8.55 14.10
N CYS A 347 -12.96 -9.61 13.35
CA CYS A 347 -13.57 -10.84 13.84
C CYS A 347 -12.60 -11.94 14.23
N LEU A 348 -11.29 -11.76 14.08
CA LEU A 348 -10.33 -12.87 14.19
C LEU A 348 -10.42 -13.67 15.50
N TYR A 349 -10.76 -13.01 16.62
CA TYR A 349 -10.91 -13.66 17.93
C TYR A 349 -12.22 -14.43 18.09
N ILE A 350 -13.22 -14.19 17.24
CA ILE A 350 -14.52 -14.83 17.28
C ILE A 350 -14.46 -16.20 16.61
N TYR A 351 -13.69 -16.35 15.52
CA TYR A 351 -13.55 -17.62 14.78
C TYR A 351 -13.11 -18.79 15.68
N PRO A 352 -12.12 -18.64 16.60
CA PRO A 352 -11.80 -19.70 17.53
C PRO A 352 -12.91 -20.02 18.53
N LEU A 353 -13.59 -19.01 19.06
CA LEU A 353 -14.66 -19.18 20.05
C LEU A 353 -15.84 -19.97 19.47
N ILE A 354 -16.34 -19.56 18.30
CA ILE A 354 -17.45 -20.22 17.62
C ILE A 354 -17.09 -21.63 17.17
N THR A 355 -15.85 -21.86 16.71
CA THR A 355 -15.38 -23.18 16.28
C THR A 355 -15.32 -24.14 17.47
N VAL A 356 -14.75 -23.73 18.60
CA VAL A 356 -14.68 -24.59 19.81
C VAL A 356 -16.08 -24.84 20.38
N ALA A 357 -16.92 -23.81 20.47
CA ALA A 357 -18.31 -23.96 20.89
C ALA A 357 -19.05 -24.97 19.99
N SER A 358 -18.89 -24.86 18.68
CA SER A 358 -19.50 -25.77 17.71
C SER A 358 -18.98 -27.20 17.83
N LEU A 359 -17.68 -27.41 18.04
CA LEU A 359 -17.10 -28.74 18.26
C LEU A 359 -17.70 -29.45 19.48
N ILE A 360 -17.90 -28.72 20.59
CA ILE A 360 -18.54 -29.26 21.79
C ILE A 360 -19.99 -29.65 21.46
N VAL A 361 -20.73 -28.78 20.78
CA VAL A 361 -22.13 -29.03 20.38
C VAL A 361 -22.24 -30.24 19.46
N PHE A 362 -21.38 -30.34 18.44
CA PHE A 362 -21.33 -31.49 17.55
C PHE A 362 -21.06 -32.76 18.33
N TYR A 363 -20.02 -32.78 19.18
CA TYR A 363 -19.67 -33.96 19.95
C TYR A 363 -20.80 -34.43 20.88
N VAL A 364 -21.46 -33.52 21.60
CA VAL A 364 -22.62 -33.84 22.45
C VAL A 364 -23.77 -34.40 21.60
N THR A 365 -24.06 -33.76 20.47
CA THR A 365 -25.18 -34.14 19.59
C THR A 365 -24.98 -35.52 18.95
N PHE A 366 -23.77 -35.83 18.46
CA PHE A 366 -23.45 -37.13 17.87
C PHE A 366 -23.35 -38.24 18.91
N SER A 367 -22.84 -37.94 20.12
CA SER A 367 -22.67 -38.93 21.19
C SER A 367 -23.99 -39.46 21.75
N GLU A 368 -25.06 -38.67 21.71
CA GLU A 368 -26.38 -39.03 22.25
C GLU A 368 -27.32 -39.68 21.22
N ALA A 369 -26.89 -39.82 19.96
CA ALA A 369 -27.66 -40.44 18.86
C ALA A 369 -29.09 -39.86 18.66
N ASN A 370 -29.33 -38.61 19.06
CA ASN A 370 -30.64 -37.99 18.92
C ASN A 370 -30.76 -37.21 17.61
N VAL A 371 -31.23 -37.90 16.56
CA VAL A 371 -31.34 -37.36 15.19
C VAL A 371 -32.18 -36.07 15.12
N ARG A 372 -33.14 -35.86 16.03
CA ARG A 372 -33.93 -34.62 16.07
C ARG A 372 -33.09 -33.39 16.44
N LYS A 373 -32.02 -33.55 17.22
CA LYS A 373 -31.09 -32.47 17.58
C LYS A 373 -30.19 -32.06 16.41
N LEU A 374 -29.99 -32.92 15.40
CA LEU A 374 -29.22 -32.62 14.18
C LEU A 374 -29.96 -31.67 13.22
N VAL A 375 -31.30 -31.57 13.32
CA VAL A 375 -32.10 -30.62 12.53
C VAL A 375 -31.72 -29.17 12.84
N VAL A 376 -31.31 -28.90 14.08
CA VAL A 376 -30.80 -27.58 14.52
C VAL A 376 -29.55 -27.17 13.71
N LEU A 377 -28.81 -28.13 13.15
CA LEU A 377 -27.61 -27.88 12.35
C LEU A 377 -27.91 -27.63 10.86
N ILE A 378 -29.04 -28.16 10.36
CA ILE A 378 -29.36 -28.16 8.92
C ILE A 378 -30.11 -26.88 8.52
N VAL A 379 -31.10 -26.44 9.31
CA VAL A 379 -31.94 -25.28 8.95
C VAL A 379 -31.11 -23.99 8.80
N PRO A 380 -30.21 -23.63 9.74
CA PRO A 380 -29.38 -22.43 9.58
C PRO A 380 -28.41 -22.53 8.40
N SER A 381 -27.95 -23.74 8.07
CA SER A 381 -27.09 -24.00 6.92
C SER A 381 -27.81 -23.75 5.59
N ILE A 382 -29.08 -24.20 5.48
CA ILE A 382 -29.93 -23.89 4.32
C ILE A 382 -30.17 -22.38 4.24
N PHE A 383 -30.44 -21.73 5.37
CA PHE A 383 -30.62 -20.27 5.41
C PHE A 383 -29.38 -19.53 4.88
N LEU A 384 -28.17 -19.92 5.28
CA LEU A 384 -26.93 -19.33 4.76
C LEU A 384 -26.74 -19.57 3.25
N LEU A 385 -27.06 -20.76 2.75
CA LEU A 385 -27.03 -21.05 1.31
C LEU A 385 -28.04 -20.22 0.51
N THR A 386 -29.26 -20.07 1.02
CA THR A 386 -30.26 -19.20 0.38
C THR A 386 -29.84 -17.73 0.41
N THR A 387 -29.19 -17.30 1.49
CA THR A 387 -28.62 -15.95 1.61
C THR A 387 -27.51 -15.74 0.58
N GLN A 388 -26.60 -16.70 0.46
CA GLN A 388 -25.55 -16.71 -0.55
C GLN A 388 -26.14 -16.62 -1.97
N ALA A 389 -27.07 -17.51 -2.31
CA ALA A 389 -27.71 -17.50 -3.63
C ALA A 389 -28.39 -16.14 -3.93
N SER A 390 -29.04 -15.53 -2.93
CA SER A 390 -29.63 -14.20 -3.06
C SER A 390 -28.58 -13.12 -3.33
N LEU A 391 -27.42 -13.19 -2.67
CA LEU A 391 -26.30 -12.25 -2.89
C LEU A 391 -25.63 -12.47 -4.25
N LEU A 392 -25.49 -13.72 -4.69
CA LEU A 392 -24.97 -14.06 -6.02
C LEU A 392 -25.85 -13.46 -7.12
N VAL A 393 -27.17 -13.67 -7.06
CA VAL A 393 -28.13 -13.15 -8.05
C VAL A 393 -28.24 -11.63 -7.97
N GLY A 394 -28.32 -11.04 -6.78
CA GLY A 394 -28.58 -9.61 -6.60
C GLY A 394 -27.35 -8.70 -6.68
N LYS A 395 -26.14 -9.22 -6.43
CA LYS A 395 -24.90 -8.43 -6.33
C LYS A 395 -23.71 -9.03 -7.10
N GLY A 396 -23.93 -10.08 -7.88
CA GLY A 396 -22.95 -10.68 -8.76
C GLY A 396 -21.78 -11.37 -8.06
N GLY A 397 -21.96 -11.77 -6.79
CA GLY A 397 -20.95 -12.49 -5.99
C GLY A 397 -21.05 -12.28 -4.48
N VAL A 398 -20.34 -13.13 -3.71
CA VAL A 398 -20.19 -13.00 -2.25
C VAL A 398 -18.78 -12.55 -1.85
N TYR A 399 -18.68 -11.83 -0.73
CA TYR A 399 -17.40 -11.44 -0.14
C TYR A 399 -17.08 -12.34 1.05
N ILE A 400 -15.90 -12.95 1.01
CA ILE A 400 -15.56 -14.06 1.93
C ILE A 400 -14.22 -13.87 2.66
N GLY A 401 -13.38 -12.90 2.28
CA GLY A 401 -12.07 -12.68 2.88
C GLY A 401 -11.51 -11.28 2.59
N TYR A 402 -10.36 -10.96 3.19
CA TYR A 402 -9.77 -9.62 3.14
C TYR A 402 -8.93 -9.43 1.88
N GLY A 403 -9.16 -8.37 1.11
CA GLY A 403 -8.46 -8.21 -0.18
C GLY A 403 -8.85 -9.23 -1.26
N LEU A 404 -9.94 -9.99 -1.04
CA LEU A 404 -10.49 -10.92 -2.04
C LEU A 404 -11.52 -10.25 -2.94
N PRO A 405 -11.57 -10.64 -4.23
CA PRO A 405 -12.66 -10.25 -5.11
C PRO A 405 -13.97 -10.92 -4.66
N LYS A 406 -15.09 -10.43 -5.22
CA LYS A 406 -16.36 -11.16 -5.11
C LYS A 406 -16.25 -12.51 -5.81
N VAL A 407 -16.73 -13.56 -5.16
CA VAL A 407 -16.66 -14.93 -5.70
C VAL A 407 -18.05 -15.44 -6.05
N ASN A 408 -18.14 -16.17 -7.18
CA ASN A 408 -19.42 -16.62 -7.75
C ASN A 408 -19.63 -18.14 -7.75
N TRP A 409 -18.57 -18.91 -7.47
CA TRP A 409 -18.56 -20.36 -7.67
C TRP A 409 -18.63 -21.18 -6.37
N THR A 410 -18.58 -20.55 -5.20
CA THR A 410 -18.51 -21.27 -3.90
C THR A 410 -19.80 -22.02 -3.54
N GLY A 411 -20.95 -21.64 -4.13
CA GLY A 411 -22.24 -22.25 -3.84
C GLY A 411 -22.32 -23.76 -4.12
N ALA A 412 -21.69 -24.24 -5.19
CA ALA A 412 -21.67 -25.67 -5.51
C ALA A 412 -20.92 -26.49 -4.45
N TYR A 413 -19.79 -25.95 -3.96
CA TYR A 413 -19.00 -26.58 -2.90
C TYR A 413 -19.77 -26.63 -1.57
N LEU A 414 -20.44 -25.53 -1.20
CA LEU A 414 -21.24 -25.49 0.02
C LEU A 414 -22.49 -26.39 -0.05
N LEU A 415 -23.11 -26.52 -1.23
CA LEU A 415 -24.18 -27.50 -1.46
C LEU A 415 -23.69 -28.94 -1.30
N LEU A 416 -22.52 -29.26 -1.84
CA LEU A 416 -21.90 -30.57 -1.66
C LEU A 416 -21.63 -30.87 -0.18
N GLN A 417 -21.13 -29.89 0.59
CA GLN A 417 -20.98 -30.05 2.04
C GLN A 417 -22.32 -30.38 2.71
N LEU A 418 -23.38 -29.64 2.40
CA LEU A 418 -24.71 -29.90 2.95
C LEU A 418 -25.19 -31.32 2.64
N LEU A 419 -25.00 -31.79 1.40
CA LEU A 419 -25.37 -33.15 0.99
C LEU A 419 -24.60 -34.21 1.79
N ILE A 420 -23.29 -34.03 1.96
CA ILE A 420 -22.47 -34.97 2.77
C ILE A 420 -22.93 -34.95 4.22
N TYR A 421 -23.26 -33.79 4.79
CA TYR A 421 -23.81 -33.71 6.15
C TYR A 421 -25.16 -34.43 6.27
N LEU A 422 -26.05 -34.27 5.31
CA LEU A 422 -27.34 -34.98 5.28
C LEU A 422 -27.12 -36.49 5.22
N ILE A 423 -26.18 -36.98 4.42
CA ILE A 423 -25.80 -38.39 4.36
C ILE A 423 -25.27 -38.87 5.71
N LEU A 424 -24.35 -38.12 6.34
CA LEU A 424 -23.83 -38.45 7.67
C LEU A 424 -24.96 -38.57 8.70
N VAL A 425 -25.94 -37.65 8.69
CA VAL A 425 -27.11 -37.68 9.56
C VAL A 425 -27.97 -38.92 9.28
N ILE A 426 -28.23 -39.28 8.02
CA ILE A 426 -29.02 -40.47 7.65
C ILE A 426 -28.33 -41.75 8.11
N VAL A 427 -27.00 -41.86 7.93
CA VAL A 427 -26.19 -43.00 8.37
C VAL A 427 -26.28 -43.19 9.89
N THR A 428 -26.33 -42.11 10.68
CA THR A 428 -26.50 -42.20 12.14
C THR A 428 -27.81 -42.86 12.57
N ARG A 429 -28.86 -42.79 11.73
CA ARG A 429 -30.20 -43.29 12.04
C ARG A 429 -30.34 -44.80 11.84
N ASN A 430 -29.53 -45.40 10.97
CA ASN A 430 -29.84 -46.71 10.38
C ASN A 430 -28.85 -47.84 10.68
N ILE A 431 -27.81 -47.64 11.50
CA ILE A 431 -26.68 -48.57 11.47
C ILE A 431 -26.14 -48.97 12.87
N THR A 432 -26.18 -50.26 13.16
CA THR A 432 -25.23 -50.96 14.05
C THR A 432 -24.29 -51.80 13.18
N ILE A 433 -23.19 -51.22 12.70
CA ILE A 433 -22.19 -51.98 11.92
C ILE A 433 -21.44 -52.93 12.87
N SER A 434 -21.50 -54.23 12.58
CA SER A 434 -20.52 -55.19 13.07
C SER A 434 -19.73 -55.73 11.88
N PHE A 435 -18.42 -55.49 11.83
CA PHE A 435 -17.52 -56.11 10.86
C PHE A 435 -16.88 -57.35 11.48
N LYS A 436 -17.01 -58.51 10.84
CA LYS A 436 -16.13 -59.67 11.06
C LYS A 436 -14.96 -59.56 10.08
N LEU A 437 -13.83 -58.99 10.53
CA LEU A 437 -12.55 -59.16 9.82
C LEU A 437 -11.95 -60.53 10.17
N PRO A 438 -11.26 -61.23 9.23
CA PRO A 438 -10.68 -62.56 9.44
C PRO A 438 -9.34 -62.50 10.20
N LEU A 439 -9.25 -61.64 11.22
CA LEU A 439 -8.16 -61.61 12.20
C LEU A 439 -8.80 -61.59 13.58
N LYS A 440 -8.29 -62.42 14.51
CA LYS A 440 -8.82 -62.75 15.86
C LYS A 440 -8.96 -61.56 16.85
N ARG A 441 -9.42 -60.38 16.42
CA ARG A 441 -9.77 -59.24 17.29
C ARG A 441 -11.08 -58.62 16.84
N HIS A 442 -12.10 -58.70 17.69
CA HIS A 442 -13.33 -57.92 17.54
C HIS A 442 -13.02 -56.43 17.77
N PHE A 443 -12.94 -55.64 16.70
CA PHE A 443 -12.96 -54.18 16.81
C PHE A 443 -14.42 -53.72 16.87
N ARG A 444 -14.89 -53.34 18.06
CA ARG A 444 -16.14 -52.56 18.21
C ARG A 444 -15.81 -51.08 17.96
N PHE A 445 -16.11 -50.58 16.76
CA PHE A 445 -16.07 -49.14 16.50
C PHE A 445 -17.28 -48.47 17.15
N TYR A 446 -17.05 -47.43 17.95
CA TYR A 446 -18.10 -46.57 18.47
C TYR A 446 -18.54 -45.62 17.36
N LEU A 447 -19.63 -45.95 16.66
CA LEU A 447 -20.13 -45.23 15.47
C LEU A 447 -20.17 -43.69 15.65
N PRO A 448 -20.58 -43.11 16.80
CA PRO A 448 -20.54 -41.66 17.01
C PRO A 448 -19.15 -41.01 16.89
N LYS A 449 -18.08 -41.68 17.33
CA LYS A 449 -16.70 -41.16 17.23
C LYS A 449 -16.24 -41.11 15.79
N VAL A 450 -16.58 -42.12 15.00
CA VAL A 450 -16.25 -42.18 13.56
C VAL A 450 -16.97 -41.06 12.81
N LEU A 451 -18.25 -40.86 13.11
CA LEU A 451 -19.05 -39.79 12.50
C LEU A 451 -18.54 -38.39 12.87
N PHE A 452 -18.24 -38.15 14.15
CA PHE A 452 -17.63 -36.90 14.59
C PHE A 452 -16.27 -36.67 13.92
N SER A 453 -15.42 -37.69 13.83
CA SER A 453 -14.11 -37.57 13.17
C SER A 453 -14.24 -37.33 11.68
N SER A 454 -15.23 -37.95 11.02
CA SER A 454 -15.55 -37.71 9.60
C SER A 454 -16.01 -36.28 9.37
N LEU A 455 -16.81 -35.73 10.29
CA LEU A 455 -17.22 -34.33 10.26
C LEU A 455 -16.01 -33.39 10.38
N VAL A 456 -15.13 -33.64 11.36
CA VAL A 456 -13.90 -32.85 11.54
C VAL A 456 -13.02 -32.92 10.29
N ALA A 457 -12.88 -34.09 9.66
CA ALA A 457 -12.13 -34.25 8.42
C ALA A 457 -12.74 -33.47 7.24
N LEU A 458 -14.08 -33.40 7.16
CA LEU A 458 -14.77 -32.61 6.14
C LEU A 458 -14.56 -31.10 6.35
N ILE A 459 -14.68 -30.62 7.60
CA ILE A 459 -14.40 -29.21 7.93
C ILE A 459 -12.93 -28.88 7.63
N LEU A 460 -12.00 -29.77 8.00
CA LEU A 460 -10.58 -29.61 7.71
C LEU A 460 -10.32 -29.52 6.20
N SER A 461 -10.93 -30.40 5.41
CA SER A 461 -10.79 -30.38 3.94
C SER A 461 -11.32 -29.07 3.34
N SER A 462 -12.45 -28.57 3.84
CA SER A 462 -12.97 -27.24 3.50
C SER A 462 -12.01 -26.12 3.85
N ASN A 463 -11.48 -26.15 5.07
CA ASN A 463 -10.56 -25.14 5.55
C ASN A 463 -9.27 -25.10 4.72
N LEU A 464 -8.69 -26.25 4.39
CA LEU A 464 -7.49 -26.33 3.55
C LEU A 464 -7.75 -25.79 2.14
N TYR A 465 -8.87 -26.18 1.53
CA TYR A 465 -9.26 -25.71 0.20
C TYR A 465 -9.43 -24.18 0.16
N PHE A 466 -10.21 -23.61 1.09
CA PHE A 466 -10.43 -22.17 1.10
C PHE A 466 -9.21 -21.39 1.57
N ALA A 467 -8.34 -21.93 2.42
CA ALA A 467 -7.09 -21.29 2.79
C ALA A 467 -6.17 -21.11 1.57
N GLU A 468 -6.05 -22.15 0.73
CA GLU A 468 -5.31 -22.07 -0.54
C GLU A 468 -5.92 -21.02 -1.47
N VAL A 469 -7.23 -21.09 -1.71
CA VAL A 469 -7.94 -20.11 -2.55
C VAL A 469 -7.80 -18.67 -2.05
N PHE A 470 -7.81 -18.45 -0.73
CA PHE A 470 -7.72 -17.11 -0.15
C PHE A 470 -6.32 -16.53 -0.35
N VAL A 471 -5.28 -17.35 -0.20
CA VAL A 471 -3.91 -16.91 -0.48
C VAL A 471 -3.72 -16.65 -1.98
N ASP A 472 -4.18 -17.55 -2.83
CA ASP A 472 -3.96 -17.46 -4.29
C ASP A 472 -4.74 -16.32 -4.95
N GLN A 473 -5.94 -16.00 -4.47
CA GLN A 473 -6.81 -14.99 -5.08
C GLN A 473 -6.75 -13.62 -4.41
N SER A 474 -6.10 -13.50 -3.25
CA SER A 474 -6.04 -12.22 -2.53
C SER A 474 -4.98 -11.30 -3.14
N THR A 475 -5.36 -10.03 -3.35
CA THR A 475 -4.45 -9.02 -3.90
C THR A 475 -3.23 -8.78 -3.02
N SER A 476 -3.30 -9.14 -1.73
CA SER A 476 -2.21 -8.99 -0.78
C SER A 476 -1.04 -9.95 -0.99
N PHE A 477 -1.20 -11.01 -1.79
CA PHE A 477 -0.14 -11.98 -2.10
C PHE A 477 0.40 -11.88 -3.53
N ARG A 478 0.23 -10.71 -4.14
CA ARG A 478 0.66 -10.42 -5.50
C ARG A 478 2.14 -10.04 -5.57
N GLU A 479 2.84 -10.45 -6.62
CA GLU A 479 4.25 -10.12 -6.85
C GLU A 479 4.38 -8.77 -7.57
N VAL A 480 5.05 -7.81 -6.94
CA VAL A 480 5.16 -6.43 -7.45
C VAL A 480 6.57 -6.02 -7.91
N GLY A 481 7.51 -6.98 -7.98
CA GLY A 481 8.86 -6.78 -8.56
C GLY A 481 9.81 -5.83 -7.81
N LEU A 482 9.37 -5.22 -6.70
CA LEU A 482 10.20 -4.26 -5.94
C LEU A 482 11.41 -4.91 -5.25
N LYS A 483 11.32 -6.21 -4.95
CA LYS A 483 12.39 -6.99 -4.32
C LYS A 483 13.66 -7.06 -5.18
N ASP A 484 13.49 -7.08 -6.50
CA ASP A 484 14.59 -7.29 -7.45
C ASP A 484 15.32 -5.99 -7.79
N LEU A 485 14.87 -4.85 -7.27
CA LEU A 485 15.46 -3.54 -7.55
C LEU A 485 16.69 -3.23 -6.70
N ASP A 486 17.00 -4.01 -5.65
CA ASP A 486 18.04 -3.64 -4.68
C ASP A 486 19.40 -3.35 -5.33
N GLU A 487 19.88 -4.24 -6.19
CA GLU A 487 21.17 -4.07 -6.88
C GLU A 487 21.18 -2.82 -7.77
N THR A 488 20.11 -2.59 -8.52
CA THR A 488 19.94 -1.41 -9.39
C THR A 488 19.93 -0.10 -8.60
N LEU A 489 19.41 -0.14 -7.37
CA LEU A 489 19.27 1.03 -6.50
C LEU A 489 20.52 1.35 -5.69
N ARG A 490 21.52 0.46 -5.67
CA ARG A 490 22.82 0.78 -5.08
C ARG A 490 23.49 1.89 -5.90
N GLY A 491 23.66 3.04 -5.26
CA GLY A 491 24.39 4.18 -5.81
C GLY A 491 25.90 3.97 -5.70
N VAL A 492 26.67 4.82 -6.39
CA VAL A 492 28.14 4.83 -6.31
C VAL A 492 28.64 5.41 -4.98
N ASN A 493 27.78 6.17 -4.26
CA ASN A 493 27.99 6.83 -2.97
C ASN A 493 26.62 7.08 -2.29
N THR A 494 26.57 7.90 -1.21
CA THR A 494 25.33 8.52 -0.73
C THR A 494 24.58 9.15 -1.91
N SER A 495 23.31 8.81 -2.10
CA SER A 495 22.53 9.28 -3.23
C SER A 495 21.05 9.45 -2.87
N PHE A 496 20.30 10.13 -3.72
CA PHE A 496 18.84 10.20 -3.60
C PHE A 496 18.18 9.07 -4.37
N ILE A 497 17.13 8.50 -3.82
CA ILE A 497 16.26 7.55 -4.51
C ILE A 497 14.84 8.11 -4.47
N LEU A 498 14.41 8.74 -5.55
CA LEU A 498 13.07 9.29 -5.67
C LEU A 498 12.15 8.26 -6.33
N SER A 499 10.95 8.03 -5.76
CA SER A 499 10.04 7.01 -6.29
C SER A 499 8.57 7.42 -6.20
N ASN A 500 7.77 7.14 -7.24
CA ASN A 500 6.31 7.21 -7.10
C ASN A 500 5.75 6.06 -6.25
N SER A 501 6.56 5.03 -5.99
CA SER A 501 6.27 3.87 -5.14
C SER A 501 7.03 3.89 -3.82
N TYR A 502 7.48 5.08 -3.39
CA TYR A 502 8.30 5.30 -2.21
C TYR A 502 7.83 4.55 -0.95
N ILE A 503 6.52 4.59 -0.66
CA ILE A 503 5.94 3.99 0.56
C ILE A 503 6.17 2.48 0.61
N TYR A 504 6.21 1.80 -0.54
CA TYR A 504 6.42 0.36 -0.64
C TYR A 504 7.90 0.03 -0.85
N LEU A 505 8.60 0.83 -1.66
CA LEU A 505 10.01 0.60 -1.98
C LEU A 505 10.88 0.55 -0.73
N ARG A 506 10.59 1.42 0.24
CA ARG A 506 11.27 1.46 1.54
C ARG A 506 11.17 0.18 2.37
N ASP A 507 10.30 -0.75 2.04
CA ASP A 507 10.16 -2.02 2.77
C ASP A 507 11.00 -3.14 2.13
N PHE A 508 11.28 -3.04 0.82
CA PHE A 508 11.97 -4.06 0.03
C PHE A 508 13.46 -3.79 -0.18
N VAL A 509 13.91 -2.53 -0.11
CA VAL A 509 15.35 -2.21 -0.22
C VAL A 509 16.16 -2.76 0.96
N SER A 510 17.39 -3.18 0.70
CA SER A 510 18.33 -3.64 1.72
C SER A 510 18.62 -2.57 2.78
N ASP A 511 19.05 -3.02 3.96
CA ASP A 511 19.45 -2.12 5.05
C ASP A 511 20.62 -1.21 4.68
N ASP A 512 21.49 -1.66 3.77
CA ASP A 512 22.61 -0.86 3.25
C ASP A 512 22.09 0.34 2.44
N VAL A 513 21.23 0.09 1.45
CA VAL A 513 20.59 1.16 0.65
C VAL A 513 19.78 2.09 1.56
N TYR A 514 19.05 1.55 2.52
CA TYR A 514 18.22 2.33 3.45
C TYR A 514 19.01 3.22 4.41
N ARG A 515 20.23 2.81 4.81
CA ARG A 515 21.13 3.62 5.67
C ARG A 515 21.93 4.65 4.89
N ASN A 516 22.38 4.27 3.69
CA ASN A 516 23.36 5.05 2.94
C ASN A 516 22.71 6.00 1.91
N SER A 517 21.45 5.78 1.52
CA SER A 517 20.74 6.63 0.55
C SER A 517 19.50 7.29 1.17
N TYR A 518 19.06 8.39 0.56
CA TYR A 518 17.84 9.09 0.96
C TYR A 518 16.68 8.66 0.05
N LEU A 519 15.83 7.77 0.55
CA LEU A 519 14.61 7.39 -0.13
C LEU A 519 13.55 8.48 0.08
N LEU A 520 12.98 8.94 -1.02
CA LEU A 520 12.07 10.08 -1.06
C LEU A 520 10.93 9.81 -2.05
N PRO A 521 9.72 10.37 -1.84
CA PRO A 521 8.73 10.44 -2.90
C PRO A 521 9.19 11.38 -4.01
N LEU A 522 8.57 11.28 -5.18
CA LEU A 522 8.85 12.23 -6.27
C LEU A 522 8.33 13.65 -5.96
N PRO A 523 8.84 14.69 -6.65
CA PRO A 523 8.28 16.03 -6.60
C PRO A 523 6.86 16.10 -7.16
N MET A 524 6.06 17.08 -6.74
CA MET A 524 4.64 17.19 -7.15
C MET A 524 4.47 17.44 -8.64
N THR A 525 5.38 18.20 -9.23
CA THR A 525 5.29 18.58 -10.63
C THR A 525 6.48 18.04 -11.42
N LYS A 526 6.27 17.83 -12.72
CA LYS A 526 7.36 17.49 -13.64
C LYS A 526 8.46 18.57 -13.63
N GLN A 527 8.08 19.83 -13.51
CA GLN A 527 9.02 20.97 -13.44
C GLN A 527 9.94 20.88 -12.22
N GLU A 528 9.43 20.51 -11.05
CA GLU A 528 10.27 20.30 -9.86
C GLU A 528 11.16 19.07 -10.00
N LEU A 529 10.71 18.01 -10.68
CA LEU A 529 11.55 16.86 -11.00
C LEU A 529 12.67 17.25 -11.99
N ASP A 530 12.34 18.02 -13.03
CA ASP A 530 13.32 18.57 -13.97
C ASP A 530 14.32 19.47 -13.24
N TYR A 531 13.84 20.25 -12.27
CA TYR A 531 14.69 21.07 -11.41
C TYR A 531 15.63 20.24 -10.53
N PHE A 532 15.14 19.14 -9.96
CA PHE A 532 16.00 18.21 -9.23
C PHE A 532 17.08 17.59 -10.13
N ILE A 533 16.71 17.18 -11.36
CA ILE A 533 17.66 16.63 -12.33
C ILE A 533 18.68 17.69 -12.75
N SER A 534 18.28 18.96 -12.93
CA SER A 534 19.18 20.03 -13.33
C SER A 534 20.26 20.33 -12.28
N LYS A 535 19.99 20.09 -10.98
CA LYS A 535 21.02 20.15 -9.92
C LYS A 535 22.17 19.16 -10.17
N GLY A 536 21.91 18.05 -10.85
CA GLY A 536 22.95 17.12 -11.28
C GLY A 536 23.59 16.33 -10.14
N PHE A 537 22.78 15.88 -9.17
CA PHE A 537 23.21 14.97 -8.11
C PHE A 537 23.51 13.58 -8.68
N ASN A 538 24.78 13.39 -9.03
CA ASN A 538 25.29 12.22 -9.73
C ASN A 538 25.00 10.92 -8.98
N GLY A 539 24.51 9.93 -9.72
CA GLY A 539 24.16 8.62 -9.16
C GLY A 539 22.81 8.57 -8.44
N SER A 540 22.05 9.68 -8.36
CA SER A 540 20.67 9.63 -7.85
C SER A 540 19.80 8.72 -8.71
N ARG A 541 18.85 8.02 -8.10
CA ARG A 541 17.91 7.11 -8.75
C ARG A 541 16.52 7.71 -8.80
N ILE A 542 15.83 7.54 -9.92
CA ILE A 542 14.41 7.86 -10.07
C ILE A 542 13.68 6.57 -10.45
N VAL A 543 12.81 6.09 -9.59
CA VAL A 543 12.05 4.85 -9.76
C VAL A 543 10.61 5.19 -10.13
N VAL A 544 10.15 4.65 -11.24
CA VAL A 544 8.79 4.86 -11.74
C VAL A 544 8.13 3.52 -11.97
N ALA A 545 7.12 3.22 -11.19
CA ALA A 545 6.27 2.05 -11.39
C ALA A 545 4.94 2.46 -12.03
N GLU A 546 4.47 1.66 -12.98
CA GLU A 546 3.17 1.82 -13.63
C GLU A 546 2.02 1.41 -12.70
N ASP A 547 2.22 0.34 -11.93
CA ASP A 547 1.21 -0.30 -11.10
C ASP A 547 0.65 0.65 -10.03
N SER A 548 -0.64 0.96 -10.16
CA SER A 548 -1.36 1.87 -9.27
C SER A 548 -1.45 1.38 -7.82
N ALA A 549 -1.28 0.08 -7.56
CA ALA A 549 -1.36 -0.46 -6.21
C ALA A 549 -0.14 -0.08 -5.36
N ILE A 550 1.03 0.04 -5.98
CA ILE A 550 2.27 0.45 -5.33
C ILE A 550 2.63 1.90 -5.60
N ALA A 551 2.09 2.51 -6.67
CA ALA A 551 2.27 3.93 -6.98
C ALA A 551 1.53 4.81 -5.95
N SER A 552 2.15 4.94 -4.78
CA SER A 552 1.66 5.64 -3.60
C SER A 552 1.42 7.14 -3.79
N TYR A 553 1.94 7.72 -4.87
CA TYR A 553 1.96 9.17 -5.05
C TYR A 553 1.13 9.66 -6.24
N GLU A 554 -0.03 10.21 -5.91
CA GLU A 554 -1.04 10.68 -6.85
C GLU A 554 -0.56 11.81 -7.78
N TYR A 555 0.29 12.74 -7.33
CA TYR A 555 0.75 13.84 -8.19
C TYR A 555 1.81 13.42 -9.19
N ALA A 556 2.76 12.55 -8.80
CA ALA A 556 3.70 12.01 -9.79
C ALA A 556 3.01 11.13 -10.83
N ASN A 557 1.86 10.54 -10.50
CA ASN A 557 1.06 9.81 -11.46
C ASN A 557 0.52 10.70 -12.59
N ALA A 558 0.48 12.04 -12.42
CA ALA A 558 0.09 12.97 -13.48
C ALA A 558 1.10 13.06 -14.64
N TYR A 559 2.38 12.78 -14.36
CA TYR A 559 3.45 12.80 -15.37
C TYR A 559 4.19 11.46 -15.51
N LYS A 560 3.68 10.39 -14.89
CA LYS A 560 4.33 9.07 -14.94
C LYS A 560 4.39 8.49 -16.35
N GLU A 561 3.38 8.73 -17.19
CA GLU A 561 3.33 8.18 -18.55
C GLU A 561 4.49 8.71 -19.41
N GLU A 562 4.86 9.99 -19.22
CA GLU A 562 6.06 10.56 -19.84
C GLU A 562 7.33 9.82 -19.40
N LEU A 563 7.42 9.46 -18.11
CA LEU A 563 8.55 8.73 -17.56
C LEU A 563 8.52 7.23 -17.92
N LEU A 564 7.36 6.63 -18.16
CA LEU A 564 7.23 5.23 -18.58
C LEU A 564 7.53 5.07 -20.09
N GLY A 565 7.50 6.17 -20.85
CA GLY A 565 7.89 6.23 -22.25
C GLY A 565 9.37 5.90 -22.52
N GLY A 566 10.23 5.93 -21.49
CA GLY A 566 11.66 5.62 -21.62
C GLY A 566 12.48 6.73 -22.30
N GLY A 567 13.75 6.45 -22.59
CA GLY A 567 14.69 7.43 -23.13
C GLY A 567 15.33 8.33 -22.07
N TYR A 568 16.19 9.26 -22.46
CA TYR A 568 16.81 10.17 -21.51
C TYR A 568 15.83 11.26 -21.05
N ILE A 569 15.92 11.66 -19.79
CA ILE A 569 15.17 12.79 -19.23
C ILE A 569 16.13 13.97 -19.18
N LEU A 570 15.92 14.93 -20.07
CA LEU A 570 16.61 16.20 -20.08
C LEU A 570 15.83 17.21 -19.22
N PRO A 571 16.47 17.95 -18.30
CA PRO A 571 15.82 19.03 -17.59
C PRO A 571 15.34 20.06 -18.61
N ARG A 572 14.08 20.50 -18.50
CA ARG A 572 13.56 21.58 -19.35
C ARG A 572 14.38 22.83 -19.12
N SER A 573 15.19 23.20 -20.10
CA SER A 573 15.79 24.52 -20.17
C SER A 573 15.34 25.16 -21.48
N ASP A 574 14.73 26.33 -21.38
CA ASP A 574 14.47 27.20 -22.52
C ASP A 574 15.78 27.80 -23.07
N SER A 575 16.96 27.28 -22.68
CA SER A 575 18.30 27.79 -23.03
C SER A 575 19.22 26.74 -23.64
N LEU A 576 18.77 25.48 -23.80
CA LEU A 576 19.52 24.45 -24.52
C LEU A 576 19.54 24.81 -26.00
N GLU A 577 20.61 25.47 -26.45
CA GLU A 577 20.90 25.54 -27.87
C GLU A 577 21.24 24.14 -28.38
N ALA A 578 20.67 23.78 -29.53
CA ALA A 578 20.97 22.50 -30.14
C ALA A 578 22.44 22.45 -30.60
N ALA A 579 23.21 21.49 -30.07
CA ALA A 579 24.51 21.15 -30.64
C ALA A 579 24.30 20.61 -32.05
N LEU A 580 25.06 21.12 -33.03
CA LEU A 580 25.10 20.50 -34.35
C LEU A 580 25.81 19.15 -34.24
N PRO A 581 25.32 18.12 -34.97
CA PRO A 581 25.98 16.83 -34.98
C PRO A 581 27.33 16.98 -35.68
N ASP A 582 28.31 16.16 -35.31
CA ASP A 582 29.55 16.07 -36.08
C ASP A 582 29.20 15.57 -37.49
N PRO A 583 29.43 16.37 -38.55
CA PRO A 583 29.07 16.00 -39.91
C PRO A 583 29.80 14.74 -40.41
N ASN A 584 30.88 14.33 -39.74
CA ASN A 584 31.67 13.14 -40.09
C ASN A 584 31.22 11.87 -39.36
N VAL A 585 30.32 11.98 -38.37
CA VAL A 585 29.81 10.84 -37.61
C VAL A 585 28.40 10.50 -38.13
N VAL A 586 28.36 9.73 -39.21
CA VAL A 586 27.13 9.32 -39.90
C VAL A 586 26.86 7.85 -39.61
N GLY A 587 25.69 7.52 -39.03
CA GLY A 587 25.28 6.13 -38.83
C GLY A 587 25.09 5.41 -40.17
N SER A 588 25.34 4.09 -40.21
CA SER A 588 25.26 3.26 -41.43
C SER A 588 23.92 3.32 -42.17
N ASP A 589 22.85 3.67 -41.45
CA ASP A 589 21.46 3.65 -41.94
C ASP A 589 20.95 5.07 -42.28
N CYS A 590 21.84 6.07 -42.26
CA CYS A 590 21.54 7.40 -42.76
C CYS A 590 21.58 7.36 -44.29
N VAL A 591 20.48 7.72 -44.93
CA VAL A 591 20.36 7.75 -46.40
C VAL A 591 20.65 9.12 -47.01
N LEU A 592 20.70 10.16 -46.19
CA LEU A 592 21.10 11.51 -46.59
C LEU A 592 21.73 12.21 -45.38
N ASN A 593 22.98 12.66 -45.50
CA ASN A 593 23.62 13.57 -44.54
C ASN A 593 24.22 14.76 -45.29
N LEU A 594 23.48 15.88 -45.30
CA LEU A 594 23.79 17.02 -46.14
C LEU A 594 24.88 17.90 -45.53
N VAL A 595 25.97 18.10 -46.27
CA VAL A 595 27.11 18.97 -45.88
C VAL A 595 27.44 19.91 -47.04
N PRO A 596 27.79 21.20 -46.81
CA PRO A 596 28.24 22.08 -47.88
C PRO A 596 29.57 21.62 -48.48
N ASN A 597 29.67 21.64 -49.82
CA ASN A 597 30.91 21.36 -50.53
C ASN A 597 31.86 22.58 -50.43
N THR A 598 33.16 22.32 -50.58
CA THR A 598 34.26 23.29 -50.57
C THR A 598 34.10 24.46 -51.56
N ASP A 599 33.29 24.30 -52.62
CA ASP A 599 33.02 25.33 -53.63
C ASP A 599 31.82 26.24 -53.32
N GLN A 600 31.14 26.03 -52.18
CA GLN A 600 29.98 26.79 -51.66
C GLN A 600 28.73 26.83 -52.56
N ASN A 601 28.76 26.21 -53.74
CA ASN A 601 27.67 26.19 -54.72
C ASN A 601 27.06 24.79 -54.93
N SER A 602 27.64 23.76 -54.32
CA SER A 602 27.11 22.41 -54.32
C SER A 602 27.03 21.84 -52.89
N PHE A 603 26.16 20.85 -52.69
CA PHE A 603 25.99 20.19 -51.40
C PHE A 603 26.20 18.69 -51.56
N ASP A 604 27.11 18.15 -50.73
CA ASP A 604 27.46 16.75 -50.75
C ASP A 604 26.59 15.97 -49.78
N ASP A 605 26.18 14.78 -50.21
CA ASP A 605 25.67 13.75 -49.33
C ASP A 605 26.84 12.90 -48.84
N THR A 606 27.21 13.11 -47.58
CA THR A 606 28.25 12.34 -46.90
C THR A 606 27.75 10.98 -46.40
N SER A 607 26.48 10.64 -46.66
CA SER A 607 26.01 9.28 -46.51
C SER A 607 26.65 8.34 -47.54
N GLY A 608 26.58 7.03 -47.29
CA GLY A 608 27.03 6.02 -48.26
C GLY A 608 26.24 5.99 -49.57
N TYR A 609 25.15 6.76 -49.68
CA TYR A 609 24.22 6.74 -50.82
C TYR A 609 24.47 7.84 -51.87
N ARG A 610 25.34 8.83 -51.59
CA ARG A 610 25.80 9.86 -52.52
C ARG A 610 24.67 10.59 -53.28
N ASN A 611 23.60 10.97 -52.58
CA ASN A 611 22.53 11.79 -53.15
C ASN A 611 23.00 13.25 -53.35
N THR A 612 23.51 13.61 -54.53
CA THR A 612 23.93 14.98 -54.81
C THR A 612 22.73 15.93 -54.94
N GLY A 613 22.75 17.04 -54.20
CA GLY A 613 21.71 18.08 -54.26
C GLY A 613 22.14 19.28 -55.10
N VAL A 614 21.22 19.84 -55.88
CA VAL A 614 21.44 21.04 -56.70
C VAL A 614 20.92 22.28 -55.97
N ALA A 615 21.81 23.24 -55.72
CA ALA A 615 21.50 24.51 -55.09
C ALA A 615 20.84 25.49 -56.09
N CYS A 616 19.67 26.02 -55.76
CA CYS A 616 18.95 27.01 -56.56
C CYS A 616 18.80 28.32 -55.77
N ASN A 617 19.49 29.39 -56.18
CA ASN A 617 19.47 30.71 -55.53
C ASN A 617 19.70 30.68 -54.00
N THR A 618 20.47 29.71 -53.51
CA THR A 618 20.85 29.54 -52.10
C THR A 618 22.37 29.47 -52.00
N LEU A 619 22.90 29.79 -50.83
CA LEU A 619 24.34 29.87 -50.58
C LEU A 619 24.65 29.23 -49.23
N SER A 620 25.81 28.59 -49.14
CA SER A 620 26.37 28.22 -47.83
C SER A 620 26.92 29.46 -47.13
N ILE A 621 26.55 29.64 -45.86
CA ILE A 621 27.02 30.74 -45.03
C ILE A 621 27.59 30.18 -43.71
N LYS A 622 28.35 31.01 -42.99
CA LYS A 622 28.66 30.75 -41.58
C LYS A 622 27.76 31.60 -40.69
N ASP A 623 27.25 31.02 -39.62
CA ASP A 623 26.52 31.77 -38.61
C ASP A 623 27.46 32.52 -37.64
N GLU A 624 26.88 33.22 -36.69
CA GLU A 624 27.59 34.02 -35.68
C GLU A 624 28.54 33.19 -34.80
N SER A 625 28.30 31.87 -34.69
CA SER A 625 29.14 30.92 -33.95
C SER A 625 30.14 30.18 -34.85
N GLY A 626 30.23 30.56 -36.14
CA GLY A 626 31.12 29.95 -37.13
C GLY A 626 30.62 28.61 -37.69
N ARG A 627 29.37 28.22 -37.42
CA ARG A 627 28.74 26.98 -37.89
C ARG A 627 28.29 27.12 -39.34
N ASN A 628 28.48 26.06 -40.14
CA ASN A 628 28.04 26.06 -41.54
C ASN A 628 26.51 25.93 -41.63
N ALA A 629 25.89 26.83 -42.37
CA ALA A 629 24.45 26.91 -42.62
C ALA A 629 24.16 27.08 -44.11
N ILE A 630 22.89 26.94 -44.46
CA ILE A 630 22.35 27.16 -45.80
C ILE A 630 21.31 28.28 -45.70
N PHE A 631 21.51 29.38 -46.45
CA PHE A 631 20.63 30.54 -46.41
C PHE A 631 19.51 30.47 -47.45
N PHE A 632 18.26 30.70 -47.02
CA PHE A 632 17.08 30.74 -47.88
C PHE A 632 16.40 32.12 -47.78
N ASN A 633 16.15 32.75 -48.93
CA ASN A 633 15.71 34.15 -49.02
C ASN A 633 14.19 34.37 -48.94
N GLY A 634 13.38 33.31 -48.83
CA GLY A 634 11.91 33.39 -48.80
C GLY A 634 11.20 33.67 -50.13
N LYS A 635 11.94 33.82 -51.24
CA LYS A 635 11.40 34.18 -52.56
C LYS A 635 11.61 33.12 -53.64
N ASN A 636 12.82 32.56 -53.76
CA ASN A 636 13.17 31.61 -54.83
C ASN A 636 14.40 30.72 -54.49
N SER A 637 14.85 30.69 -53.23
CA SER A 637 15.93 29.82 -52.76
C SER A 637 15.43 28.42 -52.40
N PHE A 638 16.07 27.36 -52.90
CA PHE A 638 15.82 25.96 -52.49
C PHE A 638 16.99 25.04 -52.86
N ILE A 639 16.99 23.80 -52.37
CA ILE A 639 17.83 22.71 -52.86
C ILE A 639 16.93 21.61 -53.40
N GLU A 640 17.30 21.04 -54.54
CA GLU A 640 16.59 19.91 -55.16
C GLU A 640 17.50 18.69 -55.25
N PHE A 641 17.00 17.56 -54.78
CA PHE A 641 17.61 16.25 -55.01
C PHE A 641 16.70 15.51 -55.98
N GLU A 642 17.27 15.09 -57.11
CA GLU A 642 16.56 14.25 -58.06
C GLU A 642 16.03 12.98 -57.38
N HIS A 643 15.01 12.38 -57.99
CA HIS A 643 14.44 11.17 -57.45
C HIS A 643 15.49 10.05 -57.34
N ASN A 644 15.67 9.55 -56.11
CA ASN A 644 16.46 8.36 -55.81
C ASN A 644 15.61 7.36 -55.02
N SER A 645 15.69 6.07 -55.36
CA SER A 645 15.02 5.00 -54.64
C SER A 645 15.44 4.92 -53.16
N ALA A 646 16.66 5.33 -52.82
CA ALA A 646 17.15 5.39 -51.43
C ALA A 646 16.35 6.39 -50.55
N LEU A 647 15.80 7.44 -51.17
CA LEU A 647 14.96 8.45 -50.51
C LEU A 647 13.46 8.09 -50.59
N ASN A 648 13.11 6.93 -51.13
CA ASN A 648 11.74 6.45 -51.23
C ASN A 648 11.41 5.51 -50.06
N ILE A 649 11.48 6.04 -48.85
CA ILE A 649 11.34 5.29 -47.59
C ILE A 649 9.86 4.94 -47.35
N THR A 650 9.55 3.65 -47.23
CA THR A 650 8.16 3.16 -47.10
C THR A 650 7.81 2.57 -45.75
N ASP A 651 8.77 2.02 -45.01
CA ASP A 651 8.47 1.27 -43.77
C ASP A 651 8.56 2.16 -42.53
N THR A 652 9.76 2.55 -42.09
CA THR A 652 9.97 3.46 -40.97
C THR A 652 10.94 4.57 -41.36
N LEU A 653 10.79 5.76 -40.78
CA LEU A 653 11.45 6.98 -41.25
C LEU A 653 11.87 7.85 -40.07
N SER A 654 13.03 8.49 -40.19
CA SER A 654 13.35 9.67 -39.39
C SER A 654 13.90 10.80 -40.26
N VAL A 655 13.43 12.01 -40.03
CA VAL A 655 13.93 13.24 -40.68
C VAL A 655 14.39 14.19 -39.59
N ARG A 656 15.66 14.59 -39.62
CA ARG A 656 16.25 15.53 -38.68
C ARG A 656 16.77 16.76 -39.41
N VAL A 657 16.42 17.93 -38.90
CA VAL A 657 16.85 19.21 -39.47
C VAL A 657 17.01 20.25 -38.39
N TRP A 658 18.08 21.04 -38.48
CA TRP A 658 18.24 22.23 -37.67
C TRP A 658 17.83 23.45 -38.49
N PHE A 659 17.09 24.37 -37.89
CA PHE A 659 16.65 25.58 -38.58
C PHE A 659 16.60 26.79 -37.65
N ARG A 660 16.73 27.98 -38.23
CA ARG A 660 16.61 29.27 -37.56
C ARG A 660 15.88 30.25 -38.48
N THR A 661 14.89 30.96 -37.94
CA THR A 661 14.18 32.05 -38.64
C THR A 661 13.79 33.16 -37.67
N SER A 662 13.85 34.40 -38.15
CA SER A 662 13.30 35.58 -37.46
C SER A 662 12.06 36.13 -38.17
N SER A 663 11.63 35.50 -39.27
CA SER A 663 10.46 35.89 -40.05
C SER A 663 9.26 35.01 -39.70
N THR A 664 8.12 35.65 -39.47
CA THR A 664 6.81 34.99 -39.37
C THR A 664 6.41 34.44 -40.74
N GLN A 665 6.03 33.16 -40.79
CA GLN A 665 5.84 32.44 -42.04
C GLN A 665 4.60 31.55 -41.97
N GLN A 666 3.84 31.49 -43.08
CA GLN A 666 2.64 30.66 -43.20
C GLN A 666 2.90 29.52 -44.19
N ALA A 667 2.77 28.27 -43.72
CA ALA A 667 2.89 27.06 -44.53
C ALA A 667 4.19 26.99 -45.36
N LYS A 668 5.33 27.28 -44.70
CA LYS A 668 6.66 27.25 -45.33
C LYS A 668 7.39 25.96 -44.96
N PHE A 669 7.79 25.20 -45.97
CA PHE A 669 8.40 23.89 -45.82
C PHE A 669 9.91 24.03 -45.64
N ILE A 670 10.41 23.41 -44.58
CA ILE A 670 11.84 23.29 -44.30
C ILE A 670 12.41 22.15 -45.15
N LEU A 671 11.68 21.03 -45.21
CA LEU A 671 12.01 19.86 -46.01
C LEU A 671 10.74 19.17 -46.49
N GLU A 672 10.73 18.72 -47.74
CA GLU A 672 9.57 18.08 -48.34
C GLU A 672 9.96 17.01 -49.36
N LYS A 673 9.39 15.81 -49.21
CA LYS A 673 9.44 14.73 -50.18
C LYS A 673 8.04 14.44 -50.67
N GLY A 674 7.88 14.43 -51.99
CA GLY A 674 6.62 14.11 -52.65
C GLY A 674 6.03 15.31 -53.37
N ASP A 675 5.00 15.09 -54.16
CA ASP A 675 4.18 16.17 -54.71
C ASP A 675 2.81 15.53 -55.05
N PRO A 676 1.77 15.70 -54.21
CA PRO A 676 1.69 16.73 -53.17
C PRO A 676 2.32 16.39 -51.81
N TYR A 677 2.39 15.11 -51.39
CA TYR A 677 2.86 14.71 -50.04
C TYR A 677 3.40 13.26 -50.01
N SER A 678 4.59 13.03 -49.44
CA SER A 678 5.07 11.73 -48.93
C SER A 678 5.53 11.87 -47.48
N TYR A 679 6.49 12.75 -47.19
CA TYR A 679 6.86 13.15 -45.83
C TYR A 679 7.50 14.54 -45.83
N GLY A 680 7.45 15.27 -44.72
CA GLY A 680 8.12 16.56 -44.63
C GLY A 680 7.92 17.31 -43.31
N ILE A 681 8.70 18.37 -43.13
CA ILE A 681 8.69 19.26 -41.98
C ILE A 681 8.41 20.69 -42.45
N TYR A 682 7.45 21.36 -41.82
CA TYR A 682 7.06 22.72 -42.19
C TYR A 682 6.60 23.56 -40.99
N LEU A 683 6.71 24.88 -41.14
CA LEU A 683 6.14 25.87 -40.24
C LEU A 683 4.77 26.33 -40.72
N ALA A 684 3.80 26.35 -39.82
CA ALA A 684 2.44 26.81 -40.05
C ALA A 684 2.05 27.93 -39.09
N THR A 685 0.97 28.64 -39.43
CA THR A 685 0.30 29.63 -38.57
C THR A 685 1.28 30.69 -38.06
N ASN A 686 1.82 31.53 -38.94
CA ASN A 686 2.80 32.57 -38.59
C ASN A 686 4.00 32.06 -37.78
N SER A 687 4.54 30.89 -38.14
CA SER A 687 5.62 30.20 -37.41
C SER A 687 5.28 29.90 -35.94
N THR A 688 4.01 29.66 -35.62
CA THR A 688 3.57 29.25 -34.27
C THR A 688 3.32 27.74 -34.13
N ILE A 689 3.36 27.01 -35.25
CA ILE A 689 3.21 25.55 -35.25
C ILE A 689 4.32 24.95 -36.09
N LEU A 690 5.13 24.09 -35.49
CA LEU A 690 6.05 23.20 -36.20
C LEU A 690 5.35 21.86 -36.44
N SER A 691 5.39 21.39 -37.68
CA SER A 691 4.62 20.24 -38.13
C SER A 691 5.53 19.24 -38.82
N PHE A 692 5.41 17.95 -38.46
CA PHE A 692 5.96 16.84 -39.23
C PHE A 692 4.81 15.99 -39.74
N TYR A 693 4.81 15.68 -41.03
CA TYR A 693 3.77 14.86 -41.64
C TYR A 693 4.35 13.66 -42.39
N VAL A 694 3.56 12.59 -42.45
CA VAL A 694 3.76 11.43 -43.32
C VAL A 694 2.45 11.09 -44.03
N ARG A 695 2.51 10.72 -45.31
CA ARG A 695 1.36 10.20 -46.06
C ARG A 695 1.39 8.69 -46.01
N LEU A 696 0.40 8.12 -45.35
CA LEU A 696 0.27 6.69 -45.13
C LEU A 696 -0.72 6.05 -46.10
N ALA A 697 -0.47 4.79 -46.46
CA ALA A 697 -1.19 4.11 -47.53
C ALA A 697 -2.66 3.84 -47.20
N LYS A 698 -3.00 3.55 -45.94
CA LYS A 698 -4.37 3.22 -45.53
C LYS A 698 -5.15 4.44 -45.04
N ILE A 699 -4.50 5.38 -44.36
CA ILE A 699 -5.18 6.47 -43.65
C ILE A 699 -4.90 7.89 -44.19
N GLY A 700 -4.03 8.03 -45.20
CA GLY A 700 -3.71 9.33 -45.79
C GLY A 700 -2.69 10.12 -44.98
N VAL A 701 -2.75 11.46 -45.04
CA VAL A 701 -1.76 12.33 -44.38
C VAL A 701 -2.03 12.41 -42.89
N VAL A 702 -1.02 12.07 -42.09
CA VAL A 702 -1.02 12.21 -40.63
C VAL A 702 0.07 13.19 -40.23
N THR A 703 -0.27 14.13 -39.35
CA THR A 703 0.62 15.22 -38.93
C THR A 703 0.77 15.27 -37.42
N ALA A 704 2.01 15.31 -36.94
CA ALA A 704 2.36 15.63 -35.56
C ALA A 704 2.67 17.14 -35.45
N ASN A 705 1.89 17.86 -34.65
CA ASN A 705 1.95 19.32 -34.51
C ASN A 705 2.45 19.72 -33.12
N PHE A 706 3.42 20.63 -33.06
CA PHE A 706 3.86 21.27 -31.82
C PHE A 706 3.64 22.79 -31.88
N LYS A 707 2.92 23.34 -30.90
CA LYS A 707 2.68 24.78 -30.76
C LYS A 707 3.83 25.45 -30.01
N GLY A 708 4.40 26.50 -30.57
CA GLY A 708 5.51 27.28 -30.01
C GLY A 708 5.67 28.62 -30.72
N THR A 709 6.79 29.31 -30.54
CA THR A 709 7.16 30.50 -31.31
C THR A 709 8.50 30.22 -31.97
N PHE A 710 8.52 30.05 -33.30
CA PHE A 710 9.73 29.66 -34.03
C PHE A 710 10.36 30.81 -34.83
N ALA A 711 9.72 31.98 -34.84
CA ALA A 711 10.21 33.20 -35.49
C ALA A 711 10.93 34.14 -34.50
N ASP A 712 11.78 33.59 -33.64
CA ASP A 712 12.49 34.28 -32.57
C ASP A 712 14.01 34.38 -32.80
N GLY A 713 14.49 33.91 -33.95
CA GLY A 713 15.92 33.91 -34.30
C GLY A 713 16.75 32.83 -33.61
N ARG A 714 16.13 31.92 -32.86
CA ARG A 714 16.84 30.83 -32.18
C ARG A 714 17.08 29.64 -33.11
N LEU A 715 18.10 28.84 -32.80
CA LEU A 715 18.37 27.58 -33.48
C LEU A 715 17.52 26.47 -32.87
N TYR A 716 16.75 25.78 -33.71
CA TYR A 716 15.90 24.65 -33.33
C TYR A 716 16.37 23.38 -34.04
N ASP A 717 16.40 22.26 -33.32
CA ASP A 717 16.53 20.91 -33.88
C ASP A 717 15.14 20.26 -33.96
N ALA A 718 14.70 19.88 -35.15
CA ALA A 718 13.44 19.20 -35.37
C ALA A 718 13.68 17.79 -35.89
N VAL A 719 13.13 16.79 -35.19
CA VAL A 719 13.19 15.39 -35.61
C VAL A 719 11.79 14.81 -35.76
N GLY A 720 11.38 14.56 -37.00
CA GLY A 720 10.18 13.79 -37.31
C GLY A 720 10.52 12.30 -37.34
N VAL A 721 9.71 11.46 -36.68
CA VAL A 721 9.90 10.00 -36.64
C VAL A 721 8.58 9.30 -36.96
N PHE A 722 8.62 8.30 -37.83
CA PHE A 722 7.54 7.34 -38.05
C PHE A 722 8.07 5.92 -37.82
N ASP A 723 7.48 5.20 -36.87
CA ASP A 723 7.90 3.85 -36.47
C ASP A 723 7.01 2.72 -37.01
N GLY A 724 6.18 3.03 -38.01
CA GLY A 724 5.21 2.10 -38.59
C GLY A 724 3.81 2.23 -37.99
N ARG A 725 3.67 2.87 -36.83
CA ARG A 725 2.37 3.14 -36.19
C ARG A 725 2.25 4.53 -35.58
N TYR A 726 3.31 5.09 -35.04
CA TYR A 726 3.30 6.39 -34.38
C TYR A 726 4.02 7.44 -35.23
N VAL A 727 3.41 8.61 -35.37
CA VAL A 727 4.04 9.80 -35.96
C VAL A 727 4.45 10.72 -34.81
N LYS A 728 5.76 10.93 -34.67
CA LYS A 728 6.38 11.64 -33.55
C LYS A 728 7.12 12.88 -34.06
N LEU A 729 7.10 13.95 -33.27
CA LEU A 729 7.90 15.15 -33.49
C LEU A 729 8.68 15.47 -32.22
N TYR A 730 10.00 15.49 -32.33
CA TYR A 730 10.93 15.95 -31.31
C TYR A 730 11.41 17.35 -31.66
N VAL A 731 11.55 18.20 -30.64
CA VAL A 731 12.16 19.54 -30.77
C VAL A 731 13.18 19.72 -29.65
N ASN A 732 14.43 20.04 -30.03
CA ASN A 732 15.58 20.17 -29.14
C ASN A 732 15.76 18.94 -28.24
N GLY A 733 15.71 17.74 -28.84
CA GLY A 733 15.83 16.46 -28.14
C GLY A 733 14.59 16.01 -27.35
N LEU A 734 13.57 16.86 -27.17
CA LEU A 734 12.38 16.54 -26.38
C LEU A 734 11.22 16.10 -27.27
N LEU A 735 10.53 15.02 -26.93
CA LEU A 735 9.29 14.61 -27.62
C LEU A 735 8.20 15.66 -27.37
N ARG A 736 7.72 16.31 -28.44
CA ARG A 736 6.73 17.39 -28.36
C ARG A 736 5.35 17.02 -28.91
N ALA A 737 5.27 16.02 -29.79
CA ALA A 737 4.01 15.47 -30.27
C ALA A 737 4.17 13.98 -30.61
N ASN A 738 3.14 13.18 -30.34
CA ASN A 738 3.07 11.75 -30.63
C ASN A 738 1.64 11.40 -31.03
N VAL A 739 1.44 10.89 -32.24
CA VAL A 739 0.12 10.55 -32.81
C VAL A 739 0.08 9.06 -33.12
N ASP A 740 -0.82 8.31 -32.46
CA ASP A 740 -1.12 6.91 -32.80
C ASP A 740 -2.03 6.87 -34.03
N THR A 741 -1.60 6.16 -35.07
CA THR A 741 -2.39 5.96 -36.29
C THR A 741 -3.49 4.91 -36.13
N GLY A 742 -3.48 4.14 -35.03
CA GLY A 742 -4.44 3.08 -34.72
C GLY A 742 -4.19 1.75 -35.44
N VAL A 743 -3.37 1.73 -36.49
CA VAL A 743 -3.01 0.55 -37.28
C VAL A 743 -1.58 0.63 -37.79
N ASN A 744 -0.90 -0.51 -37.94
CA ASN A 744 0.39 -0.52 -38.63
C ASN A 744 0.18 -0.16 -40.11
N ASP A 745 0.95 0.82 -40.61
CA ASP A 745 0.83 1.34 -41.97
C ASP A 745 2.20 1.63 -42.60
N LYS A 746 2.21 1.88 -43.91
CA LYS A 746 3.40 2.21 -44.70
C LYS A 746 3.29 3.60 -45.27
N ILE A 747 4.42 4.28 -45.42
CA ILE A 747 4.53 5.56 -46.11
C ILE A 747 4.32 5.32 -47.62
N VAL A 748 3.53 6.20 -48.25
CA VAL A 748 3.28 6.17 -49.69
C VAL A 748 4.55 6.61 -50.43
N ALA A 749 5.05 5.69 -51.25
CA ALA A 749 6.17 5.94 -52.15
C ALA A 749 5.88 7.08 -53.13
N SER A 750 6.91 7.85 -53.50
CA SER A 750 6.81 8.94 -54.48
C SER A 750 8.03 9.01 -55.40
N SER A 751 7.77 9.08 -56.70
CA SER A 751 8.79 9.31 -57.75
C SER A 751 9.18 10.78 -57.92
N LYS A 752 8.69 11.67 -57.04
CA LYS A 752 8.99 13.11 -57.08
C LYS A 752 10.33 13.42 -56.36
N PRO A 753 10.99 14.54 -56.71
CA PRO A 753 12.20 15.01 -56.02
C PRO A 753 12.02 15.20 -54.50
N LEU A 754 13.14 15.32 -53.79
CA LEU A 754 13.19 15.87 -52.43
C LEU A 754 13.59 17.34 -52.55
N TRP A 755 12.85 18.23 -51.88
CA TRP A 755 13.18 19.65 -51.79
C TRP A 755 13.51 20.06 -50.36
N ILE A 756 14.50 20.94 -50.22
CA ILE A 756 14.83 21.63 -48.97
C ILE A 756 14.57 23.12 -49.18
N GLY A 757 13.84 23.72 -48.25
CA GLY A 757 13.47 25.14 -48.27
C GLY A 757 12.31 25.48 -49.21
N THR A 758 11.64 24.49 -49.84
CA THR A 758 10.42 24.74 -50.61
C THR A 758 9.44 23.56 -50.63
N TRP A 759 8.16 23.85 -50.93
CA TRP A 759 7.17 22.87 -51.39
C TRP A 759 6.85 23.10 -52.86
N ALA A 760 7.11 22.08 -53.69
CA ALA A 760 6.83 22.06 -55.13
C ALA A 760 7.23 23.35 -55.89
N LYS A 761 8.32 24.02 -55.47
CA LYS A 761 8.81 25.29 -56.03
C LYS A 761 7.81 26.46 -55.96
N GLY A 762 6.82 26.40 -55.05
CA GLY A 762 5.77 27.41 -54.90
C GLY A 762 5.79 28.14 -53.56
N SER A 763 6.26 27.51 -52.48
CA SER A 763 6.41 28.16 -51.17
C SER A 763 7.88 28.11 -50.73
N PHE A 764 8.50 29.26 -50.48
CA PHE A 764 9.94 29.33 -50.12
C PHE A 764 10.13 29.70 -48.66
N PHE A 765 10.99 28.95 -47.97
CA PHE A 765 11.41 29.20 -46.60
C PHE A 765 12.30 30.44 -46.53
N ASN A 766 12.13 31.26 -45.49
CA ASN A 766 12.99 32.40 -45.19
C ASN A 766 13.76 32.12 -43.89
N GLY A 767 15.07 31.93 -43.97
CA GLY A 767 15.87 31.61 -42.79
C GLY A 767 17.11 30.80 -43.14
N THR A 768 17.62 30.09 -42.14
CA THR A 768 18.82 29.25 -42.27
C THR A 768 18.51 27.81 -41.86
N ILE A 769 19.04 26.85 -42.61
CA ILE A 769 18.94 25.41 -42.33
C ILE A 769 20.36 24.85 -42.15
N TYR A 770 20.53 23.94 -41.20
CA TYR A 770 21.79 23.29 -40.86
C TYR A 770 21.58 21.77 -40.82
N GLY A 771 22.58 21.01 -41.28
CA GLY A 771 22.71 19.55 -41.11
C GLY A 771 21.43 18.75 -41.37
N VAL A 772 20.99 18.60 -42.61
CA VAL A 772 19.81 17.78 -42.93
C VAL A 772 20.19 16.30 -42.91
N GLN A 773 19.45 15.51 -42.13
CA GLN A 773 19.64 14.07 -42.03
C GLN A 773 18.34 13.30 -42.28
N ILE A 774 18.40 12.24 -43.08
CA ILE A 774 17.26 11.33 -43.31
C ILE A 774 17.73 9.89 -43.05
N TYR A 775 16.94 9.15 -42.27
CA TYR A 775 17.19 7.76 -41.93
C TYR A 775 16.03 6.89 -42.42
N ASN A 776 16.34 5.74 -42.99
CA ASN A 776 15.34 4.72 -43.39
C ASN A 776 14.90 3.82 -42.22
N ARG A 777 15.04 4.33 -40.99
CA ARG A 777 14.57 3.71 -39.75
C ARG A 777 14.01 4.75 -38.79
N ALA A 778 13.24 4.30 -37.81
CA ALA A 778 12.87 5.11 -36.66
C ALA A 778 14.06 5.25 -35.70
N LEU A 779 14.51 6.48 -35.46
CA LEU A 779 15.48 6.81 -34.42
C LEU A 779 14.81 6.64 -33.05
N SER A 780 15.54 6.05 -32.11
CA SER A 780 15.11 5.99 -30.71
C SER A 780 15.22 7.37 -30.03
N SER A 781 14.46 7.57 -28.95
CA SER A 781 14.55 8.80 -28.14
C SER A 781 15.98 9.07 -27.65
N SER A 782 16.68 8.03 -27.20
CA SER A 782 18.07 8.13 -26.74
C SER A 782 19.04 8.57 -27.83
N GLU A 783 18.88 8.11 -29.07
CA GLU A 783 19.71 8.55 -30.20
C GLU A 783 19.50 10.02 -30.54
N ILE A 784 18.24 10.48 -30.47
CA ILE A 784 17.87 11.88 -30.72
C ILE A 784 18.43 12.79 -29.62
N GLN A 785 18.42 12.32 -28.37
CA GLN A 785 18.81 13.08 -27.18
C GLN A 785 20.31 13.06 -26.90
N SER A 786 21.06 12.07 -27.40
CA SER A 786 22.48 11.89 -27.11
C SER A 786 23.35 13.15 -27.34
N PRO A 787 23.09 14.01 -28.35
CA PRO A 787 23.88 15.23 -28.54
C PRO A 787 23.68 16.26 -27.42
N TYR A 788 22.56 16.22 -26.70
CA TYR A 788 22.22 17.18 -25.64
C TYR A 788 22.81 16.82 -24.27
N LEU A 789 23.37 15.62 -24.13
CA LEU A 789 23.82 15.09 -22.83
C LEU A 789 25.14 15.70 -22.35
N LYS A 790 25.99 16.22 -23.25
CA LYS A 790 27.34 16.69 -22.89
C LYS A 790 27.31 17.99 -22.10
N ASP A 791 26.33 18.84 -22.36
CA ASP A 791 26.24 20.19 -21.80
C ASP A 791 25.13 20.33 -20.74
N SER A 792 24.53 19.20 -20.30
CA SER A 792 23.45 19.22 -19.32
C SER A 792 23.50 18.03 -18.38
N SER A 793 23.04 18.23 -17.15
CA SER A 793 22.65 17.11 -16.28
C SER A 793 21.44 16.41 -16.88
N TYR A 794 21.34 15.09 -16.77
CA TYR A 794 20.22 14.33 -17.32
C TYR A 794 19.94 13.09 -16.48
N ALA A 795 18.83 12.42 -16.72
CA ALA A 795 18.59 11.10 -16.16
C ALA A 795 18.49 10.05 -17.27
N LYS A 796 19.22 8.93 -17.14
CA LYS A 796 19.23 7.84 -18.11
C LYS A 796 18.59 6.56 -17.57
N PRO A 797 17.79 5.84 -18.36
CA PRO A 797 17.23 4.57 -17.92
C PRO A 797 18.37 3.55 -17.79
N ILE A 798 18.45 2.90 -16.64
CA ILE A 798 19.44 1.84 -16.34
C ILE A 798 18.79 0.48 -16.09
N TYR A 799 17.48 0.46 -15.91
CA TYR A 799 16.69 -0.75 -15.69
C TYR A 799 15.28 -0.54 -16.21
N GLU A 800 14.75 -1.56 -16.88
CA GLU A 800 13.37 -1.62 -17.33
C GLU A 800 12.89 -3.07 -17.19
N ALA A 801 11.77 -3.26 -16.48
CA ALA A 801 11.14 -4.56 -16.34
C ALA A 801 9.62 -4.44 -16.47
N VAL A 802 9.00 -5.53 -16.92
CA VAL A 802 7.55 -5.68 -16.98
C VAL A 802 7.17 -6.82 -16.05
N SER A 803 6.31 -6.55 -15.08
CA SER A 803 5.80 -7.57 -14.17
C SER A 803 4.96 -8.61 -14.92
N LYS A 804 4.67 -9.74 -14.27
CA LYS A 804 3.77 -10.78 -14.81
C LYS A 804 2.39 -10.25 -15.25
N GLU A 805 1.97 -9.12 -14.67
CA GLU A 805 0.69 -8.47 -14.96
C GLU A 805 0.77 -7.42 -16.07
N GLY A 806 1.91 -7.35 -16.77
CA GLY A 806 2.15 -6.37 -17.81
C GLY A 806 2.43 -4.98 -17.28
N LYS A 807 2.79 -4.83 -15.99
CA LYS A 807 3.07 -3.53 -15.37
C LYS A 807 4.55 -3.18 -15.44
N LYS A 808 4.85 -2.05 -16.07
CA LYS A 808 6.22 -1.58 -16.28
C LYS A 808 6.80 -0.93 -15.03
N THR A 809 8.10 -1.11 -14.82
CA THR A 809 8.91 -0.33 -13.87
C THR A 809 10.23 0.07 -14.52
N ILE A 810 10.57 1.35 -14.42
CA ILE A 810 11.82 1.91 -14.95
C ILE A 810 12.61 2.55 -13.81
N VAL A 811 13.92 2.32 -13.79
CA VAL A 811 14.85 3.06 -12.93
C VAL A 811 15.75 3.92 -13.80
N TYR A 812 15.79 5.22 -13.50
CA TYR A 812 16.72 6.17 -14.10
C TYR A 812 17.87 6.47 -13.15
N GLN A 813 19.06 6.68 -13.68
CA GLN A 813 20.22 7.25 -13.00
C GLN A 813 20.44 8.68 -13.46
N VAL A 814 20.54 9.62 -12.51
CA VAL A 814 20.94 11.00 -12.78
C VAL A 814 22.45 11.05 -13.02
N GLU A 815 22.84 11.67 -14.12
CA GLU A 815 24.19 12.02 -14.51
C GLU A 815 24.35 13.53 -14.34
N GLY A 816 25.37 13.95 -13.59
CA GLY A 816 25.63 15.35 -13.32
C GLY A 816 26.95 15.56 -12.57
N PRO A 817 27.33 16.82 -12.30
CA PRO A 817 28.64 17.13 -11.73
C PRO A 817 28.71 16.93 -10.20
N ILE A 818 27.60 16.99 -9.48
CA ILE A 818 27.60 17.01 -8.01
C ILE A 818 27.63 15.59 -7.46
N LYS A 819 28.67 15.23 -6.72
CA LYS A 819 28.74 13.99 -5.94
C LYS A 819 28.44 14.30 -4.48
N LEU A 820 27.57 13.52 -3.85
CA LEU A 820 27.22 13.74 -2.45
C LEU A 820 28.25 13.10 -1.53
N HIS A 821 28.62 13.84 -0.49
CA HIS A 821 29.57 13.40 0.52
C HIS A 821 29.04 13.66 1.93
N LYS A 822 29.14 12.65 2.81
CA LYS A 822 28.93 12.80 4.26
C LYS A 822 30.25 13.27 4.88
N SER A 823 30.68 14.48 4.54
CA SER A 823 31.89 15.15 5.00
C SER A 823 31.53 16.30 5.95
N ARG A 824 32.48 16.74 6.79
CA ARG A 824 32.28 17.94 7.61
C ARG A 824 32.33 19.18 6.70
N SER A 825 31.18 19.81 6.49
CA SER A 825 31.09 21.17 5.94
C SER A 825 31.53 22.18 7.00
N ASP A 826 32.03 23.33 6.56
CA ASP A 826 32.33 24.51 7.39
C ASP A 826 31.07 25.29 7.76
N ILE A 827 29.95 25.00 7.09
CA ILE A 827 28.61 25.51 7.40
C ILE A 827 27.99 24.65 8.51
N SER A 828 27.31 25.28 9.48
CA SER A 828 26.65 24.58 10.58
C SER A 828 25.18 24.97 10.71
N VAL A 829 24.30 23.98 10.75
CA VAL A 829 22.88 24.18 11.09
C VAL A 829 22.74 24.14 12.62
N ASN A 830 22.40 25.29 13.21
CA ASN A 830 22.31 25.45 14.66
C ASN A 830 20.98 24.96 15.21
N ASP A 831 19.90 25.22 14.46
CA ASP A 831 18.54 24.88 14.86
C ASP A 831 17.64 24.72 13.62
N LEU A 832 16.67 23.82 13.71
CA LEU A 832 15.70 23.56 12.66
C LEU A 832 14.36 23.19 13.29
N GLN A 833 13.32 23.96 12.96
CA GLN A 833 11.99 23.80 13.52
C GLN A 833 10.91 23.90 12.43
N VAL A 834 9.79 23.21 12.65
CA VAL A 834 8.58 23.36 11.84
C VAL A 834 7.54 24.09 12.68
N ASP A 835 7.28 25.36 12.35
CA ASP A 835 6.21 26.16 12.95
C ASP A 835 4.87 25.75 12.35
N VAL A 836 3.95 25.34 13.22
CA VAL A 836 2.61 24.85 12.86
C VAL A 836 1.52 25.67 13.55
N SER A 837 1.85 26.85 14.08
CA SER A 837 0.89 27.81 14.66
C SER A 837 -0.27 28.09 13.69
N ASN A 838 0.03 28.12 12.38
CA ASN A 838 -0.97 28.05 11.33
C ASN A 838 -0.88 26.72 10.58
N TYR A 839 -1.76 25.77 10.92
CA TYR A 839 -1.79 24.45 10.27
C TYR A 839 -2.05 24.51 8.76
N LEU A 840 -2.66 25.58 8.25
CA LEU A 840 -2.86 25.74 6.81
C LEU A 840 -1.57 26.12 6.08
N LEU A 841 -0.62 26.72 6.77
CA LEU A 841 0.61 27.32 6.26
C LEU A 841 1.77 27.01 7.22
N PRO A 842 2.25 25.75 7.29
CA PRO A 842 3.41 25.44 8.12
C PRO A 842 4.65 26.16 7.58
N ILE A 843 5.56 26.54 8.46
CA ILE A 843 6.81 27.23 8.10
C ILE A 843 7.98 26.39 8.58
N LEU A 844 8.88 26.02 7.66
CA LEU A 844 10.18 25.47 8.02
C LEU A 844 11.14 26.62 8.31
N ARG A 845 11.63 26.69 9.56
CA ARG A 845 12.67 27.64 9.98
C ARG A 845 13.99 26.91 10.14
N VAL A 846 15.05 27.44 9.51
CA VAL A 846 16.40 26.90 9.60
C VAL A 846 17.36 28.02 10.00
N ASN A 847 18.04 27.84 11.13
CA ASN A 847 19.09 28.74 11.59
C ASN A 847 20.46 28.15 11.21
N VAL A 848 21.21 28.86 10.37
CA VAL A 848 22.46 28.37 9.78
C VAL A 848 23.56 29.40 10.00
N THR A 849 24.75 28.94 10.41
CA THR A 849 25.96 29.76 10.42
C THR A 849 26.83 29.35 9.25
N SER A 850 27.32 30.34 8.49
CA SER A 850 28.28 30.11 7.40
C SER A 850 29.47 31.06 7.54
N PRO A 851 30.73 30.58 7.38
CA PRO A 851 31.89 31.46 7.40
C PRO A 851 32.03 32.29 6.11
N ARG A 852 31.28 31.94 5.06
CA ARG A 852 31.39 32.52 3.71
C ARG A 852 30.02 32.74 3.07
N VAL A 853 29.99 33.47 1.96
CA VAL A 853 28.83 33.44 1.07
C VAL A 853 28.77 32.07 0.40
N ALA A 854 27.63 31.41 0.48
CA ALA A 854 27.45 30.07 -0.05
C ALA A 854 26.00 29.88 -0.53
N ASN A 855 25.80 29.02 -1.52
CA ASN A 855 24.48 28.55 -1.89
C ASN A 855 24.21 27.18 -1.26
N LEU A 856 22.98 27.00 -0.78
CA LEU A 856 22.50 25.72 -0.28
C LEU A 856 21.36 25.21 -1.15
N THR A 857 21.33 23.91 -1.37
CA THR A 857 20.12 23.19 -1.79
C THR A 857 19.51 22.52 -0.58
N ILE A 858 18.22 22.75 -0.35
CA ILE A 858 17.45 22.17 0.75
C ILE A 858 16.40 21.23 0.14
N ILE A 859 16.45 19.96 0.52
CA ILE A 859 15.48 18.95 0.12
C ILE A 859 14.61 18.60 1.33
N VAL A 860 13.31 18.79 1.16
CA VAL A 860 12.29 18.42 2.16
C VAL A 860 11.50 17.24 1.62
N GLY A 861 11.72 16.07 2.23
CA GLY A 861 11.01 14.84 1.93
C GLY A 861 9.87 14.60 2.91
N THR A 862 8.65 14.40 2.43
CA THR A 862 7.51 13.99 3.27
C THR A 862 7.09 12.55 2.94
N LEU A 863 6.00 12.07 3.55
CA LEU A 863 5.37 10.80 3.13
C LEU A 863 4.73 10.86 1.73
N ARG A 864 4.44 12.07 1.22
CA ARG A 864 3.70 12.25 -0.03
C ARG A 864 4.56 12.86 -1.13
N PHE A 865 5.29 13.93 -0.84
CA PHE A 865 6.01 14.70 -1.85
C PHE A 865 7.40 15.09 -1.36
N SER A 866 8.27 15.41 -2.33
CA SER A 866 9.56 16.05 -2.08
C SER A 866 9.56 17.47 -2.62
N LYS A 867 10.16 18.40 -1.88
CA LYS A 867 10.35 19.79 -2.27
C LYS A 867 11.85 20.09 -2.37
N ILE A 868 12.25 20.77 -3.44
CA ILE A 868 13.61 21.25 -3.65
C ILE A 868 13.57 22.76 -3.53
N LEU A 869 14.38 23.30 -2.62
CA LEU A 869 14.47 24.72 -2.30
C LEU A 869 15.93 25.15 -2.39
N ASP A 870 16.16 26.43 -2.63
CA ASP A 870 17.49 27.02 -2.58
C ASP A 870 17.56 28.12 -1.53
N ALA A 871 18.76 28.28 -0.98
CA ALA A 871 19.10 29.37 -0.08
C ALA A 871 20.40 30.02 -0.53
N LYS A 872 20.49 31.33 -0.39
CA LYS A 872 21.75 32.06 -0.44
C LYS A 872 22.10 32.49 0.98
N LEU A 873 23.30 32.16 1.43
CA LEU A 873 23.79 32.53 2.75
C LEU A 873 24.73 33.73 2.65
N GLY A 874 24.62 34.64 3.61
CA GLY A 874 25.69 35.58 3.93
C GLY A 874 26.70 34.95 4.89
N ALA A 875 27.86 35.59 5.05
CA ALA A 875 28.79 35.25 6.11
C ALA A 875 28.20 35.61 7.49
N GLY A 876 28.35 34.74 8.47
CA GLY A 876 27.75 34.85 9.81
C GLY A 876 26.47 34.02 9.97
N GLY A 877 25.60 34.46 10.86
CA GLY A 877 24.32 33.81 11.14
C GLY A 877 23.24 34.18 10.12
N ASN A 878 22.49 33.19 9.67
CA ASN A 878 21.39 33.31 8.71
C ASN A 878 20.15 32.60 9.28
N THR A 879 18.98 33.20 9.09
CA THR A 879 17.68 32.57 9.39
C THR A 879 16.91 32.45 8.09
N LEU A 880 16.60 31.22 7.71
CA LEU A 880 15.85 30.87 6.51
C LEU A 880 14.44 30.46 6.91
N GLU A 881 13.43 31.05 6.27
CA GLU A 881 12.04 30.71 6.49
C GLU A 881 11.40 30.28 5.16
N TYR A 882 10.80 29.09 5.15
CA TYR A 882 10.13 28.53 4.00
C TYR A 882 8.67 28.23 4.34
N PRO A 883 7.74 29.14 4.02
CA PRO A 883 6.31 28.87 4.15
C PRO A 883 5.85 27.90 3.05
N PHE A 884 5.08 26.88 3.41
CA PHE A 884 4.45 25.99 2.43
C PHE A 884 3.09 26.57 2.01
N GLU A 885 3.13 27.59 1.14
CA GLU A 885 1.99 28.49 0.83
C GLU A 885 0.84 27.89 0.01
N TYR A 886 0.85 26.60 -0.31
CA TYR A 886 -0.08 26.03 -1.27
C TYR A 886 -1.05 25.06 -0.56
N LYS A 887 -2.27 24.83 -1.07
CA LYS A 887 -3.07 23.67 -0.67
C LYS A 887 -2.77 22.58 -1.68
N LEU A 888 -2.69 21.32 -1.27
CA LEU A 888 -2.66 20.21 -2.21
C LEU A 888 -3.78 20.40 -3.27
N PRO A 889 -3.60 19.96 -4.53
CA PRO A 889 -4.60 20.11 -5.58
C PRO A 889 -6.03 19.66 -5.22
N ASP A 890 -6.18 18.82 -4.18
CA ASP A 890 -7.44 18.36 -3.62
C ASP A 890 -8.00 19.22 -2.46
N GLY A 891 -7.35 20.34 -2.13
CA GLY A 891 -7.73 21.28 -1.08
C GLY A 891 -7.16 20.99 0.33
N ARG A 892 -6.44 19.88 0.54
CA ARG A 892 -5.81 19.55 1.84
C ARG A 892 -4.57 20.42 2.10
N SER A 893 -4.26 20.75 3.35
CA SER A 893 -3.05 21.54 3.67
C SER A 893 -1.78 20.67 3.78
N TYR A 894 -0.64 21.20 3.34
CA TYR A 894 0.69 20.64 3.60
C TYR A 894 1.00 20.45 5.08
N GLY A 895 0.38 21.26 5.97
CA GLY A 895 0.59 21.22 7.41
C GLY A 895 0.57 19.80 7.96
N SER A 896 -0.39 18.99 7.53
CA SER A 896 -0.50 17.60 7.97
C SER A 896 0.73 16.74 7.68
N TYR A 897 1.36 16.89 6.52
CA TYR A 897 2.49 16.06 6.08
C TYR A 897 3.83 16.62 6.54
N VAL A 898 3.98 17.95 6.55
CA VAL A 898 5.21 18.61 6.99
C VAL A 898 5.31 18.60 8.52
N ALA A 899 4.21 18.81 9.24
CA ALA A 899 4.18 18.80 10.70
C ALA A 899 4.30 17.40 11.31
N SER A 900 3.74 16.38 10.63
CA SER A 900 3.78 15.00 11.14
C SER A 900 5.21 14.47 11.11
N ARG A 901 5.82 14.44 9.93
CA ARG A 901 7.16 13.91 9.74
C ARG A 901 7.72 14.33 8.38
N CYS A 902 8.81 15.07 8.38
CA CYS A 902 9.59 15.34 7.18
C CYS A 902 11.08 15.04 7.40
N ILE A 903 11.75 14.60 6.34
CA ILE A 903 13.20 14.47 6.27
C ILE A 903 13.70 15.78 5.66
N VAL A 904 14.62 16.47 6.33
CA VAL A 904 15.24 17.68 5.80
C VAL A 904 16.72 17.40 5.57
N ILE A 905 17.17 17.66 4.34
CA ILE A 905 18.54 17.44 3.90
C ILE A 905 19.05 18.75 3.32
N ILE A 906 20.15 19.26 3.86
CA ILE A 906 20.76 20.53 3.46
C ILE A 906 22.13 20.22 2.88
N ILE A 907 22.37 20.69 1.67
CA ILE A 907 23.55 20.38 0.87
C ILE A 907 24.17 21.69 0.40
N ASP A 908 25.48 21.81 0.52
CA ASP A 908 26.20 22.96 -0.04
C ASP A 908 26.46 22.80 -1.55
N GLU A 909 26.99 23.85 -2.15
CA GLU A 909 27.31 23.92 -3.59
C GLU A 909 28.37 22.91 -4.06
N GLU A 910 29.14 22.32 -3.14
CA GLU A 910 30.16 21.30 -3.43
C GLU A 910 29.61 19.87 -3.30
N GLY A 911 28.38 19.71 -2.79
CA GLY A 911 27.76 18.42 -2.56
C GLY A 911 28.00 17.84 -1.17
N ASN A 912 28.53 18.61 -0.21
CA ASN A 912 28.65 18.15 1.17
C ASN A 912 27.29 18.25 1.87
N ILE A 913 26.90 17.18 2.56
CA ILE A 913 25.68 17.16 3.37
C ILE A 913 25.96 17.88 4.69
N VAL A 914 25.39 19.07 4.83
CA VAL A 914 25.53 19.95 6.00
C VAL A 914 24.63 19.48 7.14
N TYR A 915 23.45 18.97 6.81
CA TYR A 915 22.46 18.50 7.78
C TYR A 915 21.56 17.44 7.15
N ASP A 916 21.30 16.36 7.87
CA ASP A 916 20.31 15.34 7.52
C ASP A 916 19.58 14.82 8.76
N ASN A 917 18.31 15.19 8.93
CA ASN A 917 17.52 14.64 10.02
C ASN A 917 16.04 14.55 9.71
N THR A 918 15.34 13.70 10.47
CA THR A 918 13.88 13.66 10.50
C THR A 918 13.37 14.66 11.54
N VAL A 919 12.47 15.53 11.11
CA VAL A 919 11.89 16.61 11.91
C VAL A 919 10.37 16.43 11.92
N GLY A 920 9.76 16.68 13.07
CA GLY A 920 8.31 16.57 13.27
C GLY A 920 7.92 17.14 14.63
N GLN A 921 6.62 17.31 14.87
CA GLN A 921 6.12 18.04 16.03
C GLN A 921 6.24 17.27 17.37
N SER A 922 6.14 15.93 17.36
CA SER A 922 6.10 15.12 18.60
C SER A 922 7.05 13.92 18.51
N GLN A 923 8.28 14.06 18.99
CA GLN A 923 9.18 12.92 19.17
C GLN A 923 9.18 12.52 20.65
N LEU A 924 8.97 11.23 20.93
CA LEU A 924 9.05 10.72 22.30
C LEU A 924 10.47 10.90 22.83
N THR A 925 10.62 11.65 23.92
CA THR A 925 11.93 11.83 24.54
C THR A 925 12.35 10.55 25.26
N LYS A 926 13.67 10.35 25.45
CA LYS A 926 14.20 9.23 26.24
C LYS A 926 13.59 9.17 27.65
N ASN A 927 13.24 10.32 28.22
CA ASN A 927 12.63 10.44 29.54
C ASN A 927 11.17 9.94 29.55
N GLU A 928 10.44 10.09 28.45
CA GLU A 928 9.05 9.60 28.29
C GLU A 928 8.98 8.08 28.08
N LEU A 929 10.03 7.45 27.53
CA LEU A 929 10.10 6.00 27.34
C LEU A 929 10.35 5.22 28.64
N LEU A 930 10.91 5.86 29.67
CA LEU A 930 11.24 5.21 30.95
C LEU A 930 10.00 4.76 31.75
N PRO A 931 8.96 5.60 31.96
CA PRO A 931 7.72 5.16 32.58
C PRO A 931 7.06 3.98 31.87
N PHE A 932 7.12 3.97 30.53
CA PHE A 932 6.54 2.90 29.71
C PHE A 932 7.26 1.56 29.90
N THR A 933 8.60 1.58 29.91
CA THR A 933 9.40 0.38 30.18
C THR A 933 9.20 -0.14 31.61
N LEU A 934 9.09 0.74 32.59
CA LEU A 934 8.77 0.37 33.97
C LEU A 934 7.38 -0.27 34.09
N LEU A 935 6.36 0.27 33.40
CA LEU A 935 5.02 -0.31 33.36
C LEU A 935 5.02 -1.72 32.77
N LEU A 936 5.71 -1.93 31.63
CA LEU A 936 5.84 -3.25 31.02
C LEU A 936 6.57 -4.23 31.94
N GLY A 937 7.67 -3.80 32.58
CA GLY A 937 8.40 -4.61 33.55
C GLY A 937 7.52 -5.02 34.74
N PHE A 938 6.72 -4.09 35.26
CA PHE A 938 5.77 -4.37 36.33
C PHE A 938 4.71 -5.40 35.93
N ILE A 939 4.12 -5.26 34.73
CA ILE A 939 3.14 -6.22 34.19
C ILE A 939 3.75 -7.63 34.10
N VAL A 940 4.99 -7.75 33.61
CA VAL A 940 5.68 -9.04 33.50
C VAL A 940 5.95 -9.66 34.87
N VAL A 941 6.47 -8.89 35.83
CA VAL A 941 6.71 -9.37 37.20
C VAL A 941 5.41 -9.84 37.86
N LEU A 942 4.33 -9.08 37.69
CA LEU A 942 3.01 -9.44 38.21
C LEU A 942 2.49 -10.74 37.57
N TYR A 943 2.66 -10.90 36.26
CA TYR A 943 2.29 -12.11 35.53
C TYR A 943 3.06 -13.34 36.05
N ILE A 944 4.38 -13.23 36.22
CA ILE A 944 5.24 -14.30 36.73
C ILE A 944 4.86 -14.67 38.17
N SER A 945 4.65 -13.66 39.03
CA SER A 945 4.24 -13.87 40.42
C SER A 945 2.92 -14.65 40.52
N LEU A 946 1.91 -14.27 39.72
CA LEU A 946 0.60 -14.93 39.71
C LEU A 946 0.62 -16.33 39.08
N SER A 947 1.55 -16.61 38.17
CA SER A 947 1.66 -17.90 37.45
C SER A 947 2.56 -18.94 38.14
N SER A 948 3.55 -18.51 38.93
CA SER A 948 4.59 -19.35 39.55
C SER A 948 4.08 -20.53 40.40
N ASN A 949 2.85 -20.48 40.94
CA ASN A 949 2.27 -21.56 41.75
C ASN A 949 1.60 -22.69 40.93
N ARG A 950 1.55 -22.62 39.58
CA ARG A 950 1.12 -23.76 38.73
C ARG A 950 2.25 -24.79 38.48
N LEU A 951 3.50 -24.48 38.83
CA LEU A 951 4.67 -25.35 38.61
C LEU A 951 4.96 -26.35 39.75
N ASN A 952 4.03 -26.58 40.67
CA ASN A 952 4.03 -27.82 41.44
C ASN A 952 3.51 -28.96 40.55
N LEU A 953 4.35 -29.41 39.61
CA LEU A 953 4.15 -30.67 38.90
C LEU A 953 3.83 -31.75 39.95
N PRO A 954 2.75 -32.54 39.78
CA PRO A 954 2.52 -33.67 40.64
C PRO A 954 3.76 -34.56 40.53
N LYS A 955 4.36 -34.93 41.68
CA LYS A 955 5.38 -35.98 41.73
C LYS A 955 4.79 -37.22 41.07
N VAL A 956 5.12 -37.44 39.80
CA VAL A 956 4.85 -38.69 39.10
C VAL A 956 5.68 -39.73 39.84
N LYS A 957 5.03 -40.47 40.74
CA LYS A 957 5.56 -41.74 41.22
C LYS A 957 5.63 -42.65 40.00
N ASN A 958 6.82 -42.78 39.45
CA ASN A 958 7.17 -43.86 38.52
C ASN A 958 6.83 -45.20 39.20
N ARG A 959 5.67 -45.75 38.85
CA ARG A 959 5.44 -47.18 38.78
C ARG A 959 4.88 -47.40 37.38
N TYR A 960 5.74 -47.77 36.44
CA TYR A 960 5.77 -49.11 35.85
C TYR A 960 7.08 -49.23 35.05
N MET A 961 7.89 -50.20 35.45
CA MET A 961 8.92 -50.82 34.60
C MET A 961 8.22 -51.65 33.51
N LEU A 962 8.96 -51.82 32.40
CA LEU A 962 8.73 -52.64 31.20
C LEU A 962 8.00 -51.95 30.05
#